data_AF-A0A1J7BSL7-F1
#
_entry.id   AF-A0A1J7BSL7-F1
#
_cell.length_a   1.000
_cell.length_b   1.000
_cell.length_c   1.000
_cell.angle_alpha   90.00
_cell.angle_beta   90.00
_cell.angle_gamma   90.00
#
_symmetry.space_group_name_H-M   'P 1'
#
loop_
_entity.id
_entity.type
_entity.pdbx_description
1 polymer ?
#
loop_
_entity_poly.entity_id
_entity_poly.type
_entity_poly.pdbx_seq_one_letter_code
_entity_poly.pdbx_strand_id
1 'polypeptide(L)'
;MNIQPLFTEDFLSNFIPEFKLSNVPNIRSARNIIDGLTGELHSGKIENAKEEEFKSRFLNEFFGDVLGFNYGNPNYWTIREEAKTKLDGTKPDGVLGFFSKDKTLNDVRAVIEIKDAATDLDEKQKRADSKSAVAQAFEYATKMGVNCRWVIVSNFKEIRFYSSKFQGSYQVFFLEDLRNENKLKEILYLFHKDRFITKQEKSSTDKLYQISLKKLKENEKPRHILDEMHAALIQFKGLQYIDPNYLAGIRPFNILSENVWHYRGGKLLTLNPKIYELFKGLDFNEGSISITEELKQELEHCRVVEYKDKINEVISVLNHSEVTKISCIKDYKNVIRARSNGLGFSHKNLFGFSKEEGFTKSIDILKYTSCDCICCNFKTLDFKYLLSRLKTAKNKEEHLTLEYAYGNYLVSANNYKDAFNIYKAFSEKIKGKEGFEVQYFLAKLNMKYLLYLVWEDENLKDNFEIKQEIRNIDLNKILYHEIEFAISDDVRNYLHNIKDNKLFLSVKDKVEELVQNISDLKKYYDKGHPQRSSGSDHIDELAAEYNRLELFFNTNRIIYNVFGDYKLLSAKTFNGFLESYLTKSEGLNSFNSYYLKKFLINVNTDEFRKILSKTESIKIDEECEIEIIKSITNLFKSYYENGMFANSPYKCGVTEEYLIDFQFKGRYTGLVSNSFTLLSKINISEKSFSSLSPIIINYLLIEDHLSWYELQELGRLIAKKGDCFFPEQLVQILEIAVDRDKPNNNKYEGLLKEVSMALHKFFPDKKITKKRLINKVIGNIDGIHKWRYVSYLLNIADEPCKAVLNSEIEEMLDQKFHSEIYDDLIRMKLYDYRKKDYFKRYIEEIKLNREKGFKNEFKEGKPIFEGHTFYRFIILLNILQIDRKSELLNGFDHISEFEKWLLNPNEYDYKNFNAKWILAADNVYILKSLKGIKPLINSVETELKLEFNARIAEIYYKDLL
;
A
#
# COMPACT_ATOMS: atom_id res chain seq x y z
N MET A 1 51.00 29.53 18.44
CA MET A 1 49.52 29.73 18.43
C MET A 1 48.89 28.36 18.29
N ASN A 2 47.88 28.01 19.10
CA ASN A 2 47.07 26.82 18.82
C ASN A 2 46.24 27.11 17.58
N ILE A 3 46.64 26.55 16.44
CA ILE A 3 45.99 26.77 15.15
C ILE A 3 44.68 25.98 15.15
N GLN A 4 43.58 26.64 14.76
CA GLN A 4 42.28 25.98 14.64
C GLN A 4 42.16 25.21 13.32
N PRO A 5 41.69 23.95 13.34
CA PRO A 5 41.43 23.21 12.11
C PRO A 5 40.22 23.78 11.36
N LEU A 6 40.15 23.58 10.03
CA LEU A 6 38.96 23.94 9.24
C LEU A 6 37.72 23.15 9.68
N PHE A 7 37.95 21.92 10.13
CA PHE A 7 36.95 21.00 10.64
C PHE A 7 37.47 20.38 11.93
N THR A 8 36.80 20.61 13.06
CA THR A 8 37.18 19.98 14.33
C THR A 8 36.88 18.48 14.29
N GLU A 9 37.62 17.69 15.08
CA GLU A 9 37.37 16.24 15.17
C GLU A 9 35.94 15.95 15.63
N ASP A 10 35.43 16.70 16.63
CA ASP A 10 34.04 16.61 17.07
C ASP A 10 33.04 16.88 15.94
N PHE A 11 33.31 17.88 15.09
CA PHE A 11 32.45 18.19 13.96
C PHE A 11 32.45 17.03 12.95
N LEU A 12 33.63 16.55 12.57
CA LEU A 12 33.81 15.48 11.59
C LEU A 12 33.30 14.12 12.07
N SER A 13 33.31 13.87 13.38
CA SER A 13 32.78 12.64 13.98
C SER A 13 31.30 12.40 13.65
N ASN A 14 30.56 13.46 13.27
CA ASN A 14 29.16 13.35 12.84
C ASN A 14 28.97 12.93 11.38
N PHE A 15 30.04 12.84 10.58
CA PHE A 15 29.94 12.60 9.13
C PHE A 15 30.85 11.48 8.64
N ILE A 16 32.03 11.34 9.25
CA ILE A 16 33.01 10.33 8.86
C ILE A 16 32.55 8.88 9.12
N PRO A 17 31.83 8.51 10.20
CA PRO A 17 31.55 7.10 10.52
C PRO A 17 30.97 6.29 9.36
N GLU A 18 30.02 6.83 8.59
CA GLU A 18 29.37 6.13 7.47
C GLU A 18 30.22 6.06 6.18
N PHE A 19 31.29 6.86 6.05
CA PHE A 19 32.13 6.85 4.86
C PHE A 19 32.97 5.56 4.79
N LYS A 20 32.63 4.64 3.88
CA LYS A 20 33.37 3.38 3.73
C LYS A 20 34.48 3.54 2.69
N LEU A 21 35.72 3.29 3.11
CA LEU A 21 36.88 3.28 2.21
C LEU A 21 36.73 2.30 1.04
N SER A 22 35.97 1.21 1.22
CA SER A 22 35.64 0.26 0.16
C SER A 22 34.89 0.87 -1.03
N ASN A 23 34.25 2.03 -0.83
CA ASN A 23 33.51 2.73 -1.88
C ASN A 23 34.40 3.69 -2.67
N VAL A 24 35.64 3.94 -2.23
CA VAL A 24 36.59 4.80 -2.94
C VAL A 24 37.25 3.98 -4.06
N PRO A 25 37.14 4.40 -5.33
CA PRO A 25 37.81 3.73 -6.44
C PRO A 25 39.31 3.61 -6.19
N ASN A 26 39.90 2.46 -6.54
CA ASN A 26 41.35 2.21 -6.44
C ASN A 26 41.96 2.38 -5.04
N ILE A 27 41.17 2.25 -3.96
CA ILE A 27 41.64 2.43 -2.59
C ILE A 27 42.88 1.59 -2.23
N ARG A 28 43.01 0.38 -2.79
CA ARG A 28 44.20 -0.47 -2.59
C ARG A 28 45.44 0.15 -3.23
N SER A 29 45.30 0.73 -4.43
CA SER A 29 46.39 1.44 -5.09
C SER A 29 46.79 2.69 -4.30
N ALA A 30 45.80 3.47 -3.85
CA ALA A 30 46.04 4.64 -3.02
C ALA A 30 46.82 4.29 -1.73
N ARG A 31 46.45 3.19 -1.04
CA ARG A 31 47.19 2.69 0.13
C ARG A 31 48.62 2.31 -0.21
N ASN A 32 48.84 1.57 -1.30
CA ASN A 32 50.19 1.19 -1.74
C ASN A 32 51.06 2.41 -2.06
N ILE A 33 50.48 3.45 -2.66
CA ILE A 33 51.18 4.70 -2.98
C ILE A 33 51.55 5.45 -1.70
N ILE A 34 50.63 5.55 -0.74
CA ILE A 34 50.91 6.14 0.58
C ILE A 34 52.03 5.38 1.28
N ASP A 35 51.95 4.05 1.36
CA ASP A 35 52.99 3.23 1.97
C ASP A 35 54.35 3.40 1.27
N GLY A 36 54.35 3.49 -0.07
CA GLY A 36 55.55 3.76 -0.87
C GLY A 36 56.16 5.13 -0.58
N LEU A 37 55.36 6.19 -0.62
CA LEU A 37 55.80 7.55 -0.31
C LEU A 37 56.29 7.67 1.15
N THR A 38 55.62 7.02 2.11
CA THR A 38 56.08 6.99 3.51
C THR A 38 57.40 6.23 3.66
N GLY A 39 57.57 5.09 2.98
CA GLY A 39 58.83 4.35 2.99
C GLY A 39 60.01 5.16 2.42
N GLU A 40 59.77 5.91 1.35
CA GLU A 40 60.77 6.82 0.79
C GLU A 40 61.08 7.99 1.73
N LEU A 41 60.09 8.53 2.44
CA LEU A 41 60.27 9.55 3.46
C LEU A 41 61.20 9.04 4.59
N HIS A 42 60.91 7.85 5.14
CA HIS A 42 61.69 7.24 6.21
C HIS A 42 63.12 6.89 5.80
N SER A 43 63.33 6.52 4.53
CA SER A 43 64.66 6.24 3.99
C SER A 43 65.52 7.49 3.74
N GLY A 44 64.97 8.70 3.90
CA GLY A 44 65.62 9.96 3.54
C GLY A 44 65.74 10.19 2.02
N LYS A 45 65.14 9.32 1.19
CA LYS A 45 65.18 9.44 -0.28
C LYS A 45 64.46 10.70 -0.77
N ILE A 46 63.36 11.08 -0.12
CA ILE A 46 62.61 12.31 -0.44
C ILE A 46 63.44 13.56 -0.13
N GLU A 47 64.20 13.56 0.95
CA GLU A 47 65.03 14.69 1.38
C GLU A 47 66.24 14.91 0.47
N ASN A 48 66.72 13.84 -0.18
CA ASN A 48 67.89 13.86 -1.07
C ASN A 48 67.52 13.91 -2.56
N ALA A 49 66.23 13.86 -2.91
CA ALA A 49 65.76 13.89 -4.29
C ALA A 49 65.83 15.31 -4.89
N LYS A 50 65.97 15.39 -6.23
CA LYS A 50 65.83 16.68 -6.92
C LYS A 50 64.41 17.20 -6.76
N GLU A 51 64.29 18.39 -6.17
CA GLU A 51 63.02 19.02 -5.81
C GLU A 51 62.03 19.04 -7.00
N GLU A 52 62.45 19.45 -8.20
CA GLU A 52 61.57 19.50 -9.38
C GLU A 52 61.07 18.12 -9.84
N GLU A 53 61.90 17.09 -9.79
CA GLU A 53 61.54 15.74 -10.22
C GLU A 53 60.55 15.09 -9.24
N PHE A 54 60.82 15.26 -7.94
CA PHE A 54 59.95 14.72 -6.91
C PHE A 54 58.61 15.47 -6.81
N LYS A 55 58.60 16.78 -7.08
CA LYS A 55 57.39 17.60 -7.16
C LYS A 55 56.36 17.07 -8.15
N SER A 56 56.75 16.86 -9.42
CA SER A 56 55.84 16.36 -10.45
C SER A 56 55.33 14.95 -10.11
N ARG A 57 56.22 14.08 -9.58
CA ARG A 57 55.82 12.75 -9.11
C ARG A 57 54.81 12.83 -7.96
N PHE A 58 55.05 13.65 -6.94
CA PHE A 58 54.13 13.81 -5.82
C PHE A 58 52.77 14.38 -6.24
N LEU A 59 52.76 15.34 -7.18
CA LEU A 59 51.51 15.86 -7.76
C LEU A 59 50.67 14.75 -8.40
N ASN A 60 51.29 13.91 -9.22
CA ASN A 60 50.59 12.83 -9.92
C ASN A 60 50.21 11.68 -8.98
N GLU A 61 51.11 11.20 -8.13
CA GLU A 61 50.83 10.08 -7.23
C GLU A 61 49.85 10.47 -6.11
N PHE A 62 50.10 11.58 -5.41
CA PHE A 62 49.26 11.95 -4.28
C PHE A 62 47.95 12.62 -4.73
N PHE A 63 48.01 13.73 -5.47
CA PHE A 63 46.78 14.38 -5.89
C PHE A 63 46.09 13.58 -7.00
N GLY A 64 46.85 12.96 -7.91
CA GLY A 64 46.26 12.19 -8.99
C GLY A 64 45.73 10.83 -8.57
N ASP A 65 46.58 9.96 -8.05
CA ASP A 65 46.20 8.57 -7.79
C ASP A 65 45.56 8.35 -6.42
N VAL A 66 45.98 9.09 -5.38
CA VAL A 66 45.38 8.99 -4.03
C VAL A 66 44.07 9.79 -3.95
N LEU A 67 44.08 11.08 -4.34
CA LEU A 67 42.88 11.92 -4.30
C LEU A 67 42.01 11.86 -5.58
N GLY A 68 42.48 11.14 -6.61
CA GLY A 68 41.71 10.79 -7.79
C GLY A 68 41.66 11.87 -8.88
N PHE A 69 42.45 12.94 -8.80
CA PHE A 69 42.43 14.01 -9.80
C PHE A 69 43.12 13.55 -11.10
N ASN A 70 42.38 13.48 -12.19
CA ASN A 70 42.91 13.04 -13.48
C ASN A 70 44.00 13.97 -14.04
N TYR A 71 45.16 13.41 -14.39
CA TYR A 71 46.25 14.07 -15.11
C TYR A 71 46.58 13.41 -16.47
N GLY A 72 46.04 12.21 -16.75
CA GLY A 72 46.43 11.37 -17.89
C GLY A 72 45.56 11.50 -19.15
N ASN A 73 44.38 12.12 -19.09
CA ASN A 73 43.49 12.28 -20.25
C ASN A 73 43.74 13.62 -20.98
N PRO A 74 44.23 13.62 -22.23
CA PRO A 74 44.60 14.84 -22.95
C PRO A 74 43.42 15.68 -23.44
N ASN A 75 42.18 15.18 -23.35
CA ASN A 75 40.99 15.94 -23.74
C ASN A 75 40.35 16.66 -22.54
N TYR A 76 40.38 16.04 -21.36
CA TYR A 76 39.86 16.61 -20.11
C TYR A 76 40.67 16.12 -18.91
N TRP A 77 41.25 17.05 -18.16
CA TRP A 77 42.04 16.74 -16.98
C TRP A 77 41.73 17.72 -15.85
N THR A 78 42.13 17.37 -14.63
CA THR A 78 41.80 18.12 -13.41
C THR A 78 43.01 18.53 -12.57
N ILE A 79 44.23 18.11 -12.94
CA ILE A 79 45.50 18.62 -12.39
C ILE A 79 46.28 19.29 -13.51
N ARG A 80 46.81 20.50 -13.26
CA ARG A 80 47.75 21.12 -14.19
C ARG A 80 48.95 21.69 -13.46
N GLU A 81 50.14 21.32 -13.92
CA GLU A 81 51.40 21.91 -13.46
C GLU A 81 51.60 23.31 -14.07
N GLU A 82 52.22 24.20 -13.31
CA GLU A 82 52.70 25.52 -13.77
C GLU A 82 51.65 26.38 -14.54
N ALA A 83 50.40 26.38 -14.10
CA ALA A 83 49.37 27.18 -14.74
C ALA A 83 49.65 28.69 -14.54
N LYS A 84 49.73 29.46 -15.63
CA LYS A 84 49.94 30.92 -15.56
C LYS A 84 48.74 31.61 -14.92
N THR A 85 48.98 32.49 -13.95
CA THR A 85 47.98 33.40 -13.37
C THR A 85 47.42 34.36 -14.42
N LYS A 86 46.21 34.88 -14.17
CA LYS A 86 45.53 35.78 -15.12
C LYS A 86 46.07 37.21 -15.10
N LEU A 87 46.71 37.63 -14.01
CA LEU A 87 47.12 39.03 -13.78
C LEU A 87 48.56 39.31 -14.22
N ASP A 88 49.52 38.48 -13.81
CA ASP A 88 50.96 38.77 -13.96
C ASP A 88 51.78 37.61 -14.57
N GLY A 89 51.13 36.49 -14.92
CA GLY A 89 51.78 35.35 -15.55
C GLY A 89 52.68 34.51 -14.63
N THR A 90 52.69 34.80 -13.33
CA THR A 90 53.32 33.96 -12.31
C THR A 90 52.66 32.57 -12.25
N LYS A 91 53.34 31.57 -11.68
CA LYS A 91 52.92 30.16 -11.75
C LYS A 91 53.05 29.51 -10.36
N PRO A 92 51.98 28.92 -9.80
CA PRO A 92 52.10 27.96 -8.71
C PRO A 92 52.68 26.63 -9.23
N ASP A 93 53.20 25.79 -8.34
CA ASP A 93 53.70 24.46 -8.70
C ASP A 93 52.58 23.60 -9.34
N GLY A 94 51.36 23.65 -8.80
CA GLY A 94 50.21 22.95 -9.35
C GLY A 94 48.88 23.68 -9.16
N VAL A 95 47.88 23.32 -9.95
CA VAL A 95 46.49 23.73 -9.76
C VAL A 95 45.52 22.56 -9.94
N LEU A 96 44.44 22.57 -9.17
CA LEU A 96 43.30 21.68 -9.33
C LEU A 96 42.13 22.44 -9.94
N GLY A 97 41.42 21.83 -10.88
CA GLY A 97 40.36 22.51 -11.60
C GLY A 97 39.73 21.66 -12.69
N PHE A 98 39.09 22.32 -13.66
CA PHE A 98 38.59 21.67 -14.88
C PHE A 98 39.33 22.25 -16.06
N PHE A 99 40.04 21.40 -16.80
CA PHE A 99 40.87 21.84 -17.92
C PHE A 99 40.54 21.04 -19.17
N SER A 100 40.67 21.69 -20.32
CA SER A 100 40.48 21.06 -21.63
C SER A 100 41.40 21.67 -22.67
N LYS A 101 41.40 21.11 -23.89
CA LYS A 101 42.09 21.70 -25.04
C LYS A 101 41.59 23.12 -25.35
N ASP A 102 40.30 23.37 -25.14
CA ASP A 102 39.74 24.72 -25.20
C ASP A 102 40.05 25.46 -23.89
N LYS A 103 41.02 26.37 -23.96
CA LYS A 103 41.48 27.14 -22.80
C LYS A 103 40.41 28.08 -22.24
N THR A 104 39.37 28.42 -23.01
CA THR A 104 38.26 29.26 -22.52
C THR A 104 37.40 28.55 -21.48
N LEU A 105 37.42 27.21 -21.48
CA LEU A 105 36.70 26.38 -20.53
C LEU A 105 37.52 26.06 -19.26
N ASN A 106 38.75 26.56 -19.16
CA ASN A 106 39.62 26.29 -18.03
C ASN A 106 39.18 27.04 -16.78
N ASP A 107 39.08 26.32 -15.67
CA ASP A 107 38.57 26.87 -14.42
C ASP A 107 39.34 26.30 -13.22
N VAL A 108 40.07 27.18 -12.53
CA VAL A 108 40.92 26.83 -11.38
C VAL A 108 40.11 26.90 -10.09
N ARG A 109 40.17 25.82 -9.30
CA ARG A 109 39.43 25.66 -8.04
C ARG A 109 40.33 25.63 -6.81
N ALA A 110 41.56 25.14 -6.95
CA ALA A 110 42.58 25.19 -5.92
C ALA A 110 43.96 25.44 -6.52
N VAL A 111 44.84 26.09 -5.75
CA VAL A 111 46.27 26.23 -6.04
C VAL A 111 47.07 25.34 -5.10
N ILE A 112 48.19 24.80 -5.59
CA ILE A 112 49.12 23.95 -4.84
C ILE A 112 50.50 24.58 -4.91
N GLU A 113 51.10 24.84 -3.76
CA GLU A 113 52.50 25.24 -3.60
C GLU A 113 53.26 24.13 -2.85
N ILE A 114 54.39 23.68 -3.39
CA ILE A 114 55.18 22.58 -2.86
C ILE A 114 56.62 23.05 -2.60
N LYS A 115 57.20 22.66 -1.48
CA LYS A 115 58.61 22.87 -1.12
C LYS A 115 59.33 21.57 -0.84
N ASP A 116 60.66 21.62 -0.72
CA ASP A 116 61.46 20.49 -0.25
C ASP A 116 61.04 20.05 1.18
N ALA A 117 61.36 18.81 1.53
CA ALA A 117 60.93 18.21 2.80
C ALA A 117 61.54 18.86 4.06
N ALA A 118 62.66 19.57 3.92
CA ALA A 118 63.33 20.26 5.03
C ALA A 118 62.71 21.65 5.30
N THR A 119 62.01 22.23 4.33
CA THR A 119 61.44 23.57 4.42
C THR A 119 60.30 23.65 5.44
N ASP A 120 60.38 24.65 6.32
CA ASP A 120 59.26 25.12 7.13
C ASP A 120 58.31 25.96 6.25
N LEU A 121 57.03 25.59 6.24
CA LEU A 121 56.02 26.20 5.38
C LEU A 121 55.66 27.64 5.79
N ASP A 122 55.86 28.00 7.06
CA ASP A 122 55.54 29.32 7.63
C ASP A 122 56.75 30.26 7.67
N GLU A 123 57.97 29.75 7.61
CA GLU A 123 59.18 30.58 7.60
C GLU A 123 59.30 31.42 6.31
N LYS A 124 59.78 32.65 6.47
CA LYS A 124 60.08 33.54 5.35
C LYS A 124 61.32 33.05 4.61
N GLN A 125 61.22 32.94 3.30
CA GLN A 125 62.35 32.53 2.47
C GLN A 125 63.49 33.54 2.52
N LYS A 126 64.74 33.05 2.49
CA LYS A 126 65.97 33.87 2.44
C LYS A 126 66.23 34.41 1.02
N ARG A 127 65.33 35.27 0.50
CA ARG A 127 65.40 35.90 -0.84
C ARG A 127 64.91 37.35 -0.77
N ALA A 128 65.15 38.15 -1.82
CA ALA A 128 64.82 39.58 -1.86
C ALA A 128 63.32 39.89 -1.67
N ASP A 129 62.42 38.96 -2.03
CA ASP A 129 60.97 39.00 -1.75
C ASP A 129 60.64 37.90 -0.71
N SER A 130 60.75 38.23 0.58
CA SER A 130 60.75 37.25 1.69
C SER A 130 59.34 36.77 2.08
N LYS A 131 58.68 36.04 1.19
CA LYS A 131 57.37 35.41 1.46
C LYS A 131 57.57 33.98 1.98
N SER A 132 56.67 33.51 2.84
CA SER A 132 56.58 32.09 3.20
C SER A 132 55.86 31.30 2.10
N ALA A 133 55.98 29.98 2.10
CA ALA A 133 55.28 29.13 1.12
C ALA A 133 53.75 29.34 1.18
N VAL A 134 53.21 29.48 2.40
CA VAL A 134 51.79 29.78 2.60
C VAL A 134 51.42 31.16 2.01
N ALA A 135 52.19 32.20 2.30
CA ALA A 135 51.91 33.53 1.77
C ALA A 135 51.95 33.57 0.24
N GLN A 136 52.91 32.84 -0.36
CA GLN A 136 53.05 32.71 -1.81
C GLN A 136 51.83 32.00 -2.43
N ALA A 137 51.37 30.90 -1.83
CA ALA A 137 50.21 30.16 -2.31
C ALA A 137 48.90 30.99 -2.25
N PHE A 138 48.70 31.75 -1.17
CA PHE A 138 47.55 32.66 -1.06
C PHE A 138 47.58 33.77 -2.10
N GLU A 139 48.75 34.34 -2.35
CA GLU A 139 48.93 35.32 -3.43
C GLU A 139 48.50 34.74 -4.78
N TYR A 140 48.91 33.50 -5.11
CA TYR A 140 48.46 32.84 -6.34
C TYR A 140 46.94 32.65 -6.41
N ALA A 141 46.30 32.20 -5.32
CA ALA A 141 44.85 32.01 -5.32
C ALA A 141 44.08 33.28 -5.66
N THR A 142 44.51 34.44 -5.15
CA THR A 142 43.87 35.74 -5.46
C THR A 142 43.99 36.10 -6.95
N LYS A 143 45.01 35.60 -7.65
CA LYS A 143 45.31 35.88 -9.06
C LYS A 143 44.71 34.87 -10.05
N MET A 144 44.15 33.74 -9.57
CA MET A 144 43.55 32.70 -10.42
C MET A 144 42.06 32.94 -10.73
N GLY A 145 41.36 33.72 -9.90
CA GLY A 145 39.98 34.16 -10.09
C GLY A 145 39.03 33.70 -8.98
N VAL A 146 37.77 34.17 -9.04
CA VAL A 146 36.77 34.02 -7.96
C VAL A 146 36.39 32.57 -7.62
N ASN A 147 36.60 31.64 -8.56
CA ASN A 147 36.30 30.22 -8.38
C ASN A 147 37.41 29.47 -7.60
N CYS A 148 38.59 30.07 -7.42
CA CYS A 148 39.69 29.50 -6.65
C CYS A 148 39.44 29.68 -5.15
N ARG A 149 38.78 28.68 -4.53
CA ARG A 149 38.32 28.73 -3.13
C ARG A 149 39.28 28.08 -2.15
N TRP A 150 40.29 27.38 -2.65
CA TRP A 150 41.16 26.55 -1.84
C TRP A 150 42.63 26.83 -2.15
N VAL A 151 43.45 26.76 -1.10
CA VAL A 151 44.91 26.86 -1.17
C VAL A 151 45.47 25.61 -0.53
N ILE A 152 46.44 24.97 -1.19
CA ILE A 152 47.10 23.77 -0.71
C ILE A 152 48.59 24.05 -0.63
N VAL A 153 49.20 23.70 0.48
CA VAL A 153 50.64 23.91 0.72
C VAL A 153 51.23 22.62 1.25
N SER A 154 52.37 22.18 0.72
CA SER A 154 53.01 20.95 1.18
C SER A 154 54.53 20.99 1.10
N ASN A 155 55.19 20.26 2.00
CA ASN A 155 56.60 19.89 1.93
C ASN A 155 56.78 18.36 1.84
N PHE A 156 55.85 17.67 1.16
CA PHE A 156 55.72 16.21 1.03
C PHE A 156 55.35 15.47 2.32
N LYS A 157 55.97 15.82 3.46
CA LYS A 157 55.67 15.23 4.78
C LYS A 157 54.38 15.78 5.37
N GLU A 158 54.14 17.07 5.19
CA GLU A 158 52.97 17.79 5.69
C GLU A 158 52.17 18.33 4.52
N ILE A 159 50.86 18.11 4.51
CA ILE A 159 49.93 18.61 3.50
C ILE A 159 48.86 19.43 4.21
N ARG A 160 48.79 20.73 3.90
CA ARG A 160 47.83 21.67 4.50
C ARG A 160 46.83 22.15 3.47
N PHE A 161 45.54 22.08 3.82
CA PHE A 161 44.43 22.60 3.03
C PHE A 161 43.84 23.82 3.71
N TYR A 162 43.73 24.91 2.98
CA TYR A 162 43.22 26.20 3.46
C TYR A 162 42.02 26.64 2.61
N SER A 163 41.11 27.39 3.24
CA SER A 163 40.19 28.26 2.52
C SER A 163 40.95 29.47 1.99
N SER A 164 40.80 29.81 0.71
CA SER A 164 41.49 30.97 0.11
C SER A 164 41.10 32.31 0.74
N LYS A 165 40.04 32.33 1.57
CA LYS A 165 39.56 33.52 2.27
C LYS A 165 40.28 33.80 3.60
N PHE A 166 40.91 32.81 4.21
CA PHE A 166 41.48 32.97 5.54
C PHE A 166 42.66 32.03 5.78
N GLN A 167 43.84 32.62 6.05
CA GLN A 167 45.09 31.90 6.27
C GLN A 167 45.22 31.33 7.70
N GLY A 168 44.43 31.82 8.66
CA GLY A 168 44.57 31.47 10.08
C GLY A 168 43.99 30.11 10.49
N SER A 169 43.37 29.36 9.57
CA SER A 169 42.90 27.99 9.81
C SER A 169 43.13 27.09 8.59
N TYR A 170 43.50 25.84 8.85
CA TYR A 170 43.76 24.82 7.82
C TYR A 170 43.45 23.41 8.33
N GLN A 171 43.16 22.49 7.42
CA GLN A 171 43.19 21.06 7.73
C GLN A 171 44.57 20.52 7.37
N VAL A 172 45.23 19.82 8.29
CA VAL A 172 46.56 19.26 8.08
C VAL A 172 46.53 17.74 8.07
N PHE A 173 47.31 17.15 7.18
CA PHE A 173 47.59 15.72 7.14
C PHE A 173 49.08 15.50 7.03
N PHE A 174 49.63 14.66 7.90
CA PHE A 174 50.98 14.15 7.75
C PHE A 174 50.94 12.87 6.94
N LEU A 175 51.85 12.73 5.98
CA LEU A 175 51.90 11.58 5.08
C LEU A 175 52.00 10.26 5.85
N GLU A 176 52.76 10.23 6.95
CA GLU A 176 52.91 9.07 7.82
C GLU A 176 51.59 8.65 8.50
N ASP A 177 50.78 9.62 8.92
CA ASP A 177 49.49 9.38 9.58
C ASP A 177 48.46 8.78 8.62
N LEU A 178 48.60 8.97 7.31
CA LEU A 178 47.68 8.44 6.31
C LEU A 178 47.73 6.90 6.18
N ARG A 179 48.71 6.24 6.82
CA ARG A 179 48.68 4.77 7.00
C ARG A 179 47.62 4.34 8.01
N ASN A 180 47.20 5.23 8.91
CA ASN A 180 46.06 5.02 9.79
C ASN A 180 44.76 5.11 9.00
N GLU A 181 43.90 4.10 9.15
CA GLU A 181 42.64 4.03 8.42
C GLU A 181 41.73 5.23 8.65
N ASN A 182 41.67 5.77 9.87
CA ASN A 182 40.79 6.91 10.20
C ASN A 182 41.28 8.20 9.53
N LYS A 183 42.59 8.44 9.48
CA LYS A 183 43.16 9.63 8.84
C LYS A 183 43.09 9.55 7.32
N LEU A 184 43.29 8.37 6.74
CA LEU A 184 43.03 8.13 5.32
C LEU A 184 41.56 8.37 4.95
N LYS A 185 40.65 7.87 5.80
CA LYS A 185 39.21 8.06 5.66
C LYS A 185 38.84 9.54 5.73
N GLU A 186 39.44 10.29 6.66
CA GLU A 186 39.26 11.74 6.81
C GLU A 186 39.69 12.52 5.55
N ILE A 187 40.91 12.32 5.05
CA ILE A 187 41.40 13.07 3.88
C ILE A 187 40.61 12.74 2.61
N LEU A 188 40.24 11.48 2.40
CA LEU A 188 39.45 11.08 1.24
C LEU A 188 38.01 11.60 1.33
N TYR A 189 37.43 11.62 2.53
CA TYR A 189 36.11 12.19 2.75
C TYR A 189 36.08 13.70 2.46
N LEU A 190 37.14 14.42 2.82
CA LEU A 190 37.21 15.87 2.68
C LEU A 190 37.73 16.34 1.31
N PHE A 191 38.69 15.63 0.71
CA PHE A 191 39.51 16.19 -0.37
C PHE A 191 39.64 15.29 -1.60
N HIS A 192 38.97 14.11 -1.65
CA HIS A 192 38.88 13.32 -2.88
C HIS A 192 38.15 14.10 -3.98
N LYS A 193 38.53 13.91 -5.26
CA LYS A 193 38.05 14.71 -6.39
C LYS A 193 36.53 14.83 -6.49
N ASP A 194 35.80 13.76 -6.15
CA ASP A 194 34.35 13.69 -6.26
C ASP A 194 33.62 14.50 -5.18
N ARG A 195 34.36 14.96 -4.16
CA ARG A 195 33.84 15.76 -3.05
C ARG A 195 34.43 17.16 -3.01
N PHE A 196 35.69 17.32 -3.42
CA PHE A 196 36.44 18.57 -3.27
C PHE A 196 36.05 19.67 -4.27
N ILE A 197 35.84 19.33 -5.55
CA ILE A 197 35.53 20.30 -6.61
C ILE A 197 34.38 19.85 -7.51
N THR A 198 33.59 20.81 -8.02
CA THR A 198 32.46 20.57 -8.95
C THR A 198 32.35 21.71 -9.97
N LYS A 199 31.85 21.45 -11.18
CA LYS A 199 31.78 22.46 -12.27
C LYS A 199 30.78 23.59 -12.00
N GLN A 200 29.55 23.26 -11.61
CA GLN A 200 28.43 24.21 -11.61
C GLN A 200 28.01 24.66 -10.21
N GLU A 201 28.04 23.75 -9.24
CA GLU A 201 27.57 24.00 -7.87
C GLU A 201 28.73 24.09 -6.87
N LYS A 202 28.43 24.38 -5.61
CA LYS A 202 29.36 24.19 -4.48
C LYS A 202 29.61 22.71 -4.31
N SER A 203 30.87 22.33 -4.13
CA SER A 203 31.26 20.94 -3.87
C SER A 203 30.80 20.47 -2.48
N SER A 204 30.84 19.17 -2.21
CA SER A 204 30.50 18.65 -0.87
C SER A 204 31.41 19.26 0.20
N THR A 205 32.69 19.45 -0.10
CA THR A 205 33.65 20.11 0.81
C THR A 205 33.33 21.59 1.02
N ASP A 206 32.96 22.33 -0.04
CA ASP A 206 32.51 23.72 0.07
C ASP A 206 31.28 23.85 0.99
N LYS A 207 30.31 22.94 0.84
CA LYS A 207 29.10 22.92 1.66
C LYS A 207 29.44 22.59 3.13
N LEU A 208 30.25 21.55 3.35
CA LEU A 208 30.67 21.14 4.69
C LEU A 208 31.42 22.26 5.42
N TYR A 209 32.31 22.98 4.73
CA TYR A 209 33.06 24.12 5.29
C TYR A 209 32.12 25.27 5.71
N GLN A 210 31.07 25.54 4.94
CA GLN A 210 30.09 26.55 5.34
C GLN A 210 29.31 26.16 6.60
N ILE A 211 29.07 24.85 6.79
CA ILE A 211 28.38 24.34 7.98
C ILE A 211 29.31 24.36 9.19
N SER A 212 30.60 24.03 9.03
CA SER A 212 31.55 24.11 10.14
C SER A 212 31.66 25.54 10.69
N LEU A 213 31.67 26.55 9.82
CA LEU A 213 31.65 27.97 10.20
C LEU A 213 30.38 28.40 10.96
N LYS A 214 29.23 27.74 10.71
CA LYS A 214 27.99 27.99 11.44
C LYS A 214 28.00 27.31 12.82
N LYS A 215 28.33 26.01 12.88
CA LYS A 215 28.32 25.22 14.13
C LYS A 215 29.35 25.68 15.17
N LEU A 216 30.49 26.24 14.73
CA LEU A 216 31.48 26.84 15.65
C LEU A 216 30.90 28.02 16.46
N LYS A 217 29.73 28.56 16.09
CA LYS A 217 29.03 29.61 16.84
C LYS A 217 27.97 29.08 17.82
N GLU A 218 27.62 27.79 17.78
CA GLU A 218 26.46 27.22 18.51
C GLU A 218 26.84 26.27 19.67
N ASN A 219 28.08 25.76 19.71
CA ASN A 219 28.49 24.67 20.61
C ASN A 219 29.14 25.14 21.93
N GLU A 220 28.37 25.70 22.88
CA GLU A 220 28.90 26.01 24.23
C GLU A 220 28.18 25.34 25.42
N LYS A 221 27.12 24.53 25.27
CA LYS A 221 26.48 23.88 26.43
C LYS A 221 25.98 22.45 26.22
N PRO A 222 26.11 21.57 27.23
CA PRO A 222 25.45 20.27 27.24
C PRO A 222 23.92 20.46 27.24
N ARG A 223 23.23 19.74 26.35
CA ARG A 223 21.78 19.80 26.17
C ARG A 223 21.06 18.94 27.21
N HIS A 224 19.92 19.41 27.70
CA HIS A 224 19.03 18.62 28.55
C HIS A 224 18.42 17.46 27.73
N ILE A 225 18.00 16.36 28.36
CA ILE A 225 17.45 15.19 27.65
C ILE A 225 16.21 15.52 26.80
N LEU A 226 15.40 16.50 27.22
CA LEU A 226 14.28 17.02 26.43
C LEU A 226 14.75 17.62 25.10
N ASP A 227 15.85 18.39 25.10
CA ASP A 227 16.43 18.95 23.87
C ASP A 227 17.04 17.85 22.99
N GLU A 228 17.64 16.82 23.59
CA GLU A 228 18.15 15.65 22.85
C GLU A 228 16.99 14.90 22.16
N MET A 229 15.90 14.63 22.87
CA MET A 229 14.69 13.98 22.33
C MET A 229 14.03 14.83 21.24
N HIS A 230 13.85 16.12 21.51
CA HIS A 230 13.26 17.05 20.54
C HIS A 230 14.10 17.15 19.27
N ALA A 231 15.41 17.31 19.39
CA ALA A 231 16.33 17.35 18.24
C ALA A 231 16.29 16.04 17.43
N ALA A 232 16.22 14.88 18.10
CA ALA A 232 16.15 13.59 17.44
C ALA A 232 14.86 13.37 16.64
N LEU A 233 13.75 14.00 17.05
CA LEU A 233 12.45 13.86 16.38
C LEU A 233 12.20 14.96 15.34
N ILE A 234 12.56 16.21 15.64
CA ILE A 234 12.26 17.36 14.76
C ILE A 234 12.98 17.28 13.40
N GLN A 235 14.10 16.57 13.33
CA GLN A 235 14.81 16.29 12.09
C GLN A 235 13.97 15.45 11.09
N PHE A 236 12.96 14.71 11.55
CA PHE A 236 12.01 13.99 10.70
C PHE A 236 10.82 14.84 10.25
N LYS A 237 10.79 16.14 10.60
CA LYS A 237 9.71 17.08 10.25
C LYS A 237 9.40 16.98 8.76
N GLY A 238 8.13 16.70 8.47
CA GLY A 238 7.64 16.37 7.13
C GLY A 238 7.06 14.96 7.03
N LEU A 239 7.52 14.04 7.88
CA LEU A 239 6.87 12.75 8.15
C LEU A 239 5.92 12.92 9.34
N GLN A 240 4.69 12.47 9.18
CA GLN A 240 3.70 12.44 10.27
C GLN A 240 3.76 11.12 11.04
N TYR A 241 4.22 10.05 10.39
CA TYR A 241 4.38 8.73 10.98
C TYR A 241 5.84 8.27 10.81
N ILE A 242 6.49 7.91 11.91
CA ILE A 242 7.80 7.27 11.89
C ILE A 242 7.59 5.85 12.43
N ASP A 243 8.13 4.85 11.75
CA ASP A 243 8.05 3.47 12.21
C ASP A 243 8.60 3.37 13.64
N PRO A 244 7.79 2.96 14.63
CA PRO A 244 8.20 2.97 16.03
C PRO A 244 9.34 1.99 16.31
N ASN A 245 9.53 0.95 15.47
CA ASN A 245 10.71 0.10 15.54
C ASN A 245 11.99 0.86 15.13
N TYR A 246 11.88 1.82 14.21
CA TYR A 246 12.99 2.69 13.84
C TYR A 246 13.27 3.72 14.94
N LEU A 247 12.22 4.34 15.51
CA LEU A 247 12.33 5.25 16.65
C LEU A 247 13.00 4.60 17.86
N ALA A 248 12.67 3.33 18.12
CA ALA A 248 13.29 2.55 19.18
C ALA A 248 14.80 2.37 19.00
N GLY A 249 15.32 2.49 17.78
CA GLY A 249 16.72 2.28 17.44
C GLY A 249 17.60 3.55 17.48
N ILE A 250 17.02 4.75 17.47
CA ILE A 250 17.78 6.01 17.39
C ILE A 250 18.08 6.59 18.78
N ARG A 251 19.15 7.40 18.89
CA ARG A 251 19.43 8.18 20.10
C ARG A 251 18.39 9.31 20.26
N PRO A 252 18.00 9.70 21.49
CA PRO A 252 18.45 9.16 22.78
C PRO A 252 17.62 7.98 23.30
N PHE A 253 16.65 7.46 22.52
CA PHE A 253 15.79 6.34 22.94
C PHE A 253 16.59 5.04 23.10
N ASN A 254 17.48 4.78 22.14
CA ASN A 254 18.48 3.72 22.20
C ASN A 254 19.83 4.28 22.65
N ILE A 255 20.33 3.79 23.78
CA ILE A 255 21.67 4.11 24.28
C ILE A 255 22.68 2.99 24.00
N LEU A 256 22.24 1.88 23.40
CA LEU A 256 23.08 0.77 23.01
C LEU A 256 23.68 1.03 21.62
N SER A 257 24.84 0.44 21.35
CA SER A 257 25.50 0.51 20.03
C SER A 257 25.02 -0.60 19.07
N GLU A 258 23.79 -1.08 19.26
CA GLU A 258 23.23 -2.24 18.55
C GLU A 258 21.72 -2.08 18.33
N ASN A 259 21.19 -2.87 17.39
CA ASN A 259 19.75 -2.91 17.10
C ASN A 259 18.95 -3.52 18.27
N VAL A 260 17.76 -2.98 18.49
CA VAL A 260 16.84 -3.38 19.56
C VAL A 260 15.42 -3.60 19.05
N TRP A 261 14.66 -4.44 19.74
CA TRP A 261 13.23 -4.70 19.57
C TRP A 261 12.47 -4.21 20.81
N HIS A 262 12.59 -2.91 21.06
CA HIS A 262 12.02 -2.25 22.24
C HIS A 262 10.61 -1.71 22.02
N TYR A 263 9.99 -1.99 20.87
CA TYR A 263 8.60 -1.63 20.59
C TYR A 263 7.72 -2.86 20.35
N ARG A 264 6.56 -2.92 21.02
CA ARG A 264 5.49 -3.90 20.74
C ARG A 264 4.15 -3.39 21.28
N GLY A 265 3.09 -3.50 20.50
CA GLY A 265 1.71 -3.22 20.95
C GLY A 265 1.53 -1.82 21.55
N GLY A 266 2.06 -0.80 20.87
CA GLY A 266 1.97 0.60 21.31
C GLY A 266 2.94 1.01 22.43
N LYS A 267 3.76 0.09 22.94
CA LYS A 267 4.66 0.31 24.05
C LYS A 267 6.10 0.44 23.57
N LEU A 268 6.74 1.57 23.87
CA LEU A 268 8.16 1.81 23.66
C LEU A 268 8.93 1.64 24.98
N LEU A 269 9.94 0.78 25.01
CA LEU A 269 10.88 0.64 26.12
C LEU A 269 12.11 1.52 25.88
N THR A 270 12.58 2.23 26.90
CA THR A 270 13.87 2.90 26.87
C THR A 270 14.71 2.52 28.09
N LEU A 271 16.00 2.31 27.82
CA LEU A 271 17.02 2.04 28.83
C LEU A 271 17.75 3.30 29.29
N ASN A 272 17.37 4.47 28.77
CA ASN A 272 18.03 5.73 29.07
C ASN A 272 17.57 6.29 30.43
N PRO A 273 18.45 6.35 31.44
CA PRO A 273 18.09 6.84 32.77
C PRO A 273 17.70 8.32 32.78
N LYS A 274 18.18 9.12 31.81
CA LYS A 274 17.75 10.52 31.68
C LYS A 274 16.29 10.62 31.24
N ILE A 275 15.84 9.73 30.35
CA ILE A 275 14.42 9.69 29.94
C ILE A 275 13.55 9.20 31.10
N TYR A 276 14.06 8.28 31.94
CA TYR A 276 13.38 7.90 33.17
C TYR A 276 13.11 9.10 34.09
N GLU A 277 14.10 9.93 34.40
CA GLU A 277 13.91 11.10 35.26
C GLU A 277 12.98 12.15 34.61
N LEU A 278 13.08 12.38 33.30
CA LEU A 278 12.15 13.26 32.58
C LEU A 278 10.69 12.80 32.74
N PHE A 279 10.40 11.53 32.40
CA PHE A 279 9.01 11.02 32.44
C PHE A 279 8.48 10.82 33.85
N LYS A 280 9.36 10.76 34.86
CA LYS A 280 8.96 10.75 36.27
C LYS A 280 8.28 12.07 36.65
N GLY A 281 8.77 13.19 36.12
CA GLY A 281 8.20 14.53 36.34
C GLY A 281 7.06 14.95 35.39
N LEU A 282 6.61 14.05 34.49
CA LEU A 282 5.51 14.31 33.54
C LEU A 282 4.30 13.43 33.84
N ASP A 283 3.12 14.02 34.00
CA ASP A 283 1.86 13.29 34.18
C ASP A 283 0.87 13.59 33.06
N PHE A 284 0.05 12.59 32.71
CA PHE A 284 -0.84 12.59 31.55
C PHE A 284 -2.28 12.34 32.01
N ASN A 285 -3.15 13.34 31.88
CA ASN A 285 -4.54 13.28 32.31
C ASN A 285 -5.46 13.73 31.16
N GLU A 286 -6.28 12.81 30.64
CA GLU A 286 -7.36 13.09 29.66
C GLU A 286 -6.96 14.03 28.50
N GLY A 287 -5.78 13.79 27.90
CA GLY A 287 -5.28 14.60 26.77
C GLY A 287 -4.47 15.83 27.17
N SER A 288 -4.26 16.10 28.46
CA SER A 288 -3.40 17.16 28.98
C SER A 288 -2.11 16.61 29.60
N ILE A 289 -1.04 17.41 29.54
CA ILE A 289 0.26 17.11 30.14
C ILE A 289 0.51 18.08 31.29
N SER A 290 0.72 17.55 32.49
CA SER A 290 1.17 18.31 33.67
C SER A 290 2.63 18.02 34.00
N ILE A 291 3.33 19.05 34.46
CA ILE A 291 4.77 19.02 34.77
C ILE A 291 4.91 19.27 36.27
N THR A 292 5.66 18.41 36.98
CA THR A 292 5.97 18.60 38.41
C THR A 292 6.83 19.85 38.63
N GLU A 293 6.73 20.50 39.80
CA GLU A 293 7.53 21.69 40.10
C GLU A 293 9.04 21.39 40.13
N GLU A 294 9.45 20.19 40.54
CA GLU A 294 10.86 19.77 40.54
C GLU A 294 11.43 19.77 39.11
N LEU A 295 10.74 19.12 38.16
CA LEU A 295 11.15 19.09 36.76
C LEU A 295 11.13 20.49 36.13
N LYS A 296 10.17 21.33 36.51
CA LYS A 296 10.10 22.71 36.01
C LYS A 296 11.32 23.53 36.44
N GLN A 297 11.74 23.42 37.70
CA GLN A 297 12.95 24.06 38.20
C GLN A 297 14.21 23.53 37.50
N GLU A 298 14.29 22.22 37.24
CA GLU A 298 15.38 21.60 36.46
C GLU A 298 15.46 22.20 35.04
N LEU A 299 14.33 22.25 34.32
CA LEU A 299 14.25 22.78 32.96
C LEU A 299 14.64 24.26 32.89
N GLU A 300 14.22 25.06 33.86
CA GLU A 300 14.58 26.47 33.99
C GLU A 300 16.07 26.65 34.30
N HIS A 301 16.61 25.83 35.21
CA HIS A 301 18.04 25.83 35.56
C HIS A 301 18.92 25.44 34.36
N CYS A 302 18.53 24.39 33.63
CA CYS A 302 19.17 23.96 32.40
C CYS A 302 18.94 24.92 31.20
N ARG A 303 18.13 25.97 31.39
CA ARG A 303 17.79 26.98 30.37
C ARG A 303 17.16 26.37 29.11
N VAL A 304 16.30 25.38 29.27
CA VAL A 304 15.55 24.77 28.16
C VAL A 304 14.47 25.74 27.70
N VAL A 305 14.67 26.33 26.52
CA VAL A 305 13.72 27.27 25.91
C VAL A 305 12.46 26.51 25.45
N GLU A 306 11.29 27.10 25.67
CA GLU A 306 9.98 26.60 25.20
C GLU A 306 9.72 25.12 25.56
N TYR A 307 10.11 24.70 26.77
CA TYR A 307 10.04 23.30 27.19
C TYR A 307 8.63 22.70 27.09
N LYS A 308 7.56 23.49 27.28
CA LYS A 308 6.17 23.02 27.15
C LYS A 308 5.86 22.60 25.72
N ASP A 309 6.24 23.42 24.75
CA ASP A 309 6.00 23.14 23.33
C ASP A 309 6.83 21.96 22.87
N LYS A 310 8.10 21.87 23.31
CA LYS A 310 8.96 20.70 23.04
C LYS A 310 8.38 19.40 23.58
N ILE A 311 7.85 19.40 24.81
CA ILE A 311 7.18 18.23 25.40
C ILE A 311 5.98 17.84 24.54
N ASN A 312 5.11 18.80 24.21
CA ASN A 312 3.94 18.55 23.37
C ASN A 312 4.33 17.98 22.00
N GLU A 313 5.34 18.54 21.33
CA GLU A 313 5.82 18.05 20.03
C GLU A 313 6.39 16.64 20.12
N VAL A 314 7.23 16.35 21.13
CA VAL A 314 7.80 15.00 21.34
C VAL A 314 6.69 13.98 21.54
N ILE A 315 5.74 14.25 22.43
CA ILE A 315 4.63 13.33 22.73
C ILE A 315 3.71 13.18 21.51
N SER A 316 3.44 14.27 20.80
CA SER A 316 2.65 14.24 19.57
C SER A 316 3.31 13.35 18.50
N VAL A 317 4.60 13.48 18.23
CA VAL A 317 5.31 12.63 17.26
C VAL A 317 5.28 11.16 17.68
N LEU A 318 5.47 10.88 18.97
CA LEU A 318 5.37 9.52 19.51
C LEU A 318 3.97 8.92 19.31
N ASN A 319 2.91 9.66 19.67
CA ASN A 319 1.54 9.18 19.51
C ASN A 319 1.14 8.99 18.04
N HIS A 320 1.50 9.92 17.15
CA HIS A 320 1.26 9.75 15.71
C HIS A 320 2.01 8.55 15.12
N SER A 321 3.10 8.12 15.78
CA SER A 321 3.90 6.94 15.46
C SER A 321 3.45 5.68 16.21
N GLU A 322 2.20 5.65 16.72
CA GLU A 322 1.61 4.54 17.48
C GLU A 322 2.37 4.20 18.77
N VAL A 323 3.04 5.16 19.39
CA VAL A 323 3.60 5.01 20.75
C VAL A 323 2.64 5.64 21.74
N THR A 324 1.79 4.81 22.33
CA THR A 324 0.77 5.21 23.33
C THR A 324 1.22 4.95 24.76
N LYS A 325 2.26 4.14 24.96
CA LYS A 325 2.86 3.85 26.26
C LYS A 325 4.38 3.93 26.17
N ILE A 326 5.01 4.45 27.22
CA ILE A 326 6.47 4.43 27.35
C ILE A 326 6.87 3.73 28.65
N SER A 327 7.84 2.82 28.57
CA SER A 327 8.43 2.12 29.70
C SER A 327 9.84 2.62 29.92
N CYS A 328 10.11 3.15 31.11
CA CYS A 328 11.39 3.75 31.44
C CYS A 328 12.08 2.93 32.53
N ILE A 329 13.33 2.52 32.28
CA ILE A 329 14.15 1.80 33.25
C ILE A 329 15.08 2.78 33.99
N LYS A 330 15.09 2.70 35.31
CA LYS A 330 15.90 3.56 36.18
C LYS A 330 17.39 3.28 36.04
N ASP A 331 17.78 2.01 36.13
CA ASP A 331 19.17 1.57 35.97
C ASP A 331 19.21 0.22 35.23
N TYR A 332 19.36 0.29 33.91
CA TYR A 332 19.36 -0.90 33.08
C TYR A 332 20.59 -1.79 33.33
N LYS A 333 21.72 -1.23 33.77
CA LYS A 333 22.93 -2.03 34.01
C LYS A 333 22.74 -2.97 35.18
N ASN A 334 22.08 -2.49 36.24
CA ASN A 334 21.73 -3.33 37.37
C ASN A 334 20.71 -4.41 36.99
N VAL A 335 19.69 -4.09 36.18
CA VAL A 335 18.72 -5.08 35.68
C VAL A 335 19.42 -6.19 34.88
N ILE A 336 20.35 -5.82 33.98
CA ILE A 336 21.12 -6.78 33.20
C ILE A 336 21.99 -7.66 34.11
N ARG A 337 22.73 -7.06 35.07
CA ARG A 337 23.57 -7.82 36.01
C ARG A 337 22.77 -8.80 36.85
N ALA A 338 21.58 -8.41 37.31
CA ALA A 338 20.72 -9.27 38.12
C ALA A 338 20.16 -10.47 37.32
N ARG A 339 20.12 -10.37 35.98
CA ARG A 339 19.42 -11.32 35.11
C ARG A 339 20.32 -11.99 34.06
N SER A 340 21.62 -11.72 34.07
CA SER A 340 22.58 -12.25 33.09
C SER A 340 22.64 -13.77 33.04
N ASN A 341 22.21 -14.46 34.11
CA ASN A 341 22.18 -15.93 34.20
C ASN A 341 20.77 -16.53 33.96
N GLY A 342 19.75 -15.71 33.67
CA GLY A 342 18.38 -16.18 33.45
C GLY A 342 18.18 -16.71 32.02
N LEU A 343 17.65 -17.92 31.88
CA LEU A 343 17.31 -18.50 30.58
C LEU A 343 16.25 -17.63 29.89
N GLY A 344 16.52 -17.16 28.67
CA GLY A 344 15.57 -16.40 27.85
C GLY A 344 15.53 -14.87 28.08
N PHE A 345 16.37 -14.31 28.96
CA PHE A 345 16.47 -12.85 29.12
C PHE A 345 17.30 -12.23 27.98
N SER A 346 16.78 -11.18 27.35
CA SER A 346 17.50 -10.36 26.38
C SER A 346 17.17 -8.89 26.63
N HIS A 347 18.19 -8.09 26.93
CA HIS A 347 18.05 -6.64 27.08
C HIS A 347 17.78 -5.94 25.75
N LYS A 348 17.91 -6.65 24.62
CA LYS A 348 17.57 -6.15 23.28
C LYS A 348 16.09 -6.25 22.98
N ASN A 349 15.31 -7.01 23.75
CA ASN A 349 13.86 -7.16 23.59
C ASN A 349 13.11 -6.46 24.74
N LEU A 350 11.79 -6.33 24.62
CA LEU A 350 10.96 -5.98 25.76
C LEU A 350 11.07 -7.05 26.85
N PHE A 351 11.17 -6.61 28.11
CA PHE A 351 11.18 -7.47 29.29
C PHE A 351 10.33 -6.87 30.41
N GLY A 352 9.80 -7.73 31.28
CA GLY A 352 9.07 -7.29 32.49
C GLY A 352 10.04 -6.74 33.54
N PHE A 353 9.60 -5.76 34.33
CA PHE A 353 10.40 -5.16 35.40
C PHE A 353 9.51 -4.78 36.60
N SER A 354 10.12 -4.70 37.78
CA SER A 354 9.44 -4.32 39.02
C SER A 354 9.31 -2.79 39.15
N LYS A 355 8.53 -2.33 40.14
CA LYS A 355 8.33 -0.89 40.38
C LYS A 355 9.62 -0.19 40.85
N GLU A 356 10.55 -0.94 41.44
CA GLU A 356 11.86 -0.45 41.86
C GLU A 356 12.82 -0.28 40.66
N GLU A 357 12.65 -1.10 39.62
CA GLU A 357 13.48 -1.10 38.42
C GLU A 357 13.03 -0.07 37.37
N GLY A 358 11.73 0.26 37.31
CA GLY A 358 11.18 1.17 36.31
C GLY A 358 9.68 1.41 36.44
N PHE A 359 9.11 2.13 35.47
CA PHE A 359 7.66 2.33 35.35
C PHE A 359 7.19 2.35 33.89
N THR A 360 5.90 2.16 33.67
CA THR A 360 5.24 2.40 32.37
C THR A 360 4.21 3.52 32.53
N LYS A 361 4.28 4.56 31.69
CA LYS A 361 3.24 5.61 31.61
C LYS A 361 2.45 5.50 30.30
N SER A 362 1.14 5.75 30.39
CA SER A 362 0.31 5.99 29.21
C SER A 362 0.51 7.44 28.78
N ILE A 363 0.83 7.64 27.50
CA ILE A 363 1.18 8.95 26.94
C ILE A 363 0.27 9.36 25.78
N ASP A 364 -0.81 8.61 25.55
CA ASP A 364 -1.76 8.85 24.46
C ASP A 364 -2.64 10.08 24.75
N ILE A 365 -2.28 11.21 24.14
CA ILE A 365 -3.04 12.46 24.20
C ILE A 365 -3.90 12.69 22.95
N LEU A 366 -3.61 11.98 21.85
CA LEU A 366 -4.30 12.18 20.56
C LEU A 366 -5.67 11.54 20.50
N LYS A 367 -5.95 10.55 21.36
CA LYS A 367 -7.26 9.89 21.49
C LYS A 367 -8.45 10.85 21.59
N TYR A 368 -8.23 12.10 22.01
CA TYR A 368 -9.26 13.12 22.23
C TYR A 368 -9.35 14.19 21.12
N THR A 369 -8.66 14.02 20.00
CA THR A 369 -8.58 15.02 18.92
C THR A 369 -9.41 14.61 17.69
N SER A 370 -10.19 15.53 17.12
CA SER A 370 -10.87 15.33 15.84
C SER A 370 -9.98 15.78 14.68
N CYS A 371 -10.00 15.04 13.57
CA CYS A 371 -9.18 15.33 12.40
C CYS A 371 -10.05 15.51 11.14
N ASP A 372 -9.91 16.64 10.48
CA ASP A 372 -10.57 16.95 9.20
C ASP A 372 -9.56 16.99 8.02
N CYS A 373 -8.58 16.09 7.99
CA CYS A 373 -7.64 16.05 6.86
C CYS A 373 -8.25 15.34 5.64
N ILE A 374 -7.64 15.52 4.46
CA ILE A 374 -8.05 14.84 3.21
C ILE A 374 -8.11 13.31 3.38
N CYS A 375 -7.14 12.71 4.06
CA CYS A 375 -7.08 11.26 4.27
C CYS A 375 -8.23 10.76 5.16
N CYS A 376 -8.58 11.50 6.22
CA CYS A 376 -9.71 11.15 7.08
C CYS A 376 -11.03 11.23 6.32
N ASN A 377 -11.24 12.28 5.51
CA ASN A 377 -12.44 12.42 4.68
C ASN A 377 -12.56 11.33 3.60
N PHE A 378 -11.44 10.90 3.03
CA PHE A 378 -11.43 9.76 2.12
C PHE A 378 -11.83 8.46 2.85
N LYS A 379 -11.32 8.23 4.07
CA LYS A 379 -11.63 7.04 4.89
C LYS A 379 -13.09 7.00 5.36
N THR A 380 -13.74 8.15 5.54
CA THR A 380 -15.17 8.23 5.91
C THR A 380 -16.11 8.10 4.71
N LEU A 381 -15.57 8.03 3.49
CA LEU A 381 -16.29 7.97 2.21
C LEU A 381 -17.19 9.19 1.94
N ASP A 382 -16.92 10.33 2.58
CA ASP A 382 -17.61 11.59 2.29
C ASP A 382 -16.96 12.27 1.07
N PHE A 383 -17.21 11.69 -0.10
CA PHE A 383 -16.66 12.19 -1.36
C PHE A 383 -17.22 13.56 -1.72
N LYS A 384 -18.48 13.89 -1.40
CA LYS A 384 -19.01 15.23 -1.67
C LYS A 384 -18.17 16.30 -0.97
N TYR A 385 -17.90 16.12 0.33
CA TYR A 385 -17.10 17.07 1.09
C TYR A 385 -15.64 17.09 0.61
N LEU A 386 -15.03 15.92 0.45
CA LEU A 386 -13.65 15.78 -0.04
C LEU A 386 -13.45 16.47 -1.41
N LEU A 387 -14.30 16.15 -2.39
CA LEU A 387 -14.19 16.67 -3.75
C LEU A 387 -14.47 18.17 -3.81
N SER A 388 -15.41 18.67 -3.00
CA SER A 388 -15.65 20.11 -2.85
C SER A 388 -14.40 20.83 -2.36
N ARG A 389 -13.71 20.29 -1.35
CA ARG A 389 -12.47 20.87 -0.84
C ARG A 389 -11.35 20.87 -1.87
N LEU A 390 -11.18 19.78 -2.62
CA LEU A 390 -10.19 19.71 -3.71
C LEU A 390 -10.49 20.74 -4.80
N LYS A 391 -11.76 20.85 -5.21
CA LYS A 391 -12.22 21.83 -6.21
C LYS A 391 -11.99 23.27 -5.73
N THR A 392 -12.33 23.60 -4.49
CA THR A 392 -12.13 24.94 -3.92
C THR A 392 -10.65 25.29 -3.76
N ALA A 393 -9.77 24.30 -3.61
CA ALA A 393 -8.32 24.48 -3.49
C ALA A 393 -7.60 24.62 -4.83
N LYS A 394 -8.27 24.32 -5.95
CA LYS A 394 -7.67 24.36 -7.29
C LYS A 394 -7.11 25.76 -7.59
N ASN A 395 -5.88 25.80 -8.11
CA ASN A 395 -5.15 27.01 -8.50
C ASN A 395 -4.81 28.00 -7.36
N LYS A 396 -4.90 27.58 -6.09
CA LYS A 396 -4.57 28.41 -4.94
C LYS A 396 -3.19 28.09 -4.38
N GLU A 397 -2.34 29.10 -4.24
CA GLU A 397 -0.93 28.90 -3.87
C GLU A 397 -0.74 28.31 -2.46
N GLU A 398 -1.63 28.66 -1.52
CA GLU A 398 -1.63 28.14 -0.14
C GLU A 398 -1.97 26.64 -0.06
N HIS A 399 -2.57 26.08 -1.11
CA HIS A 399 -2.91 24.66 -1.20
C HIS A 399 -1.89 23.85 -2.00
N LEU A 400 -0.76 24.45 -2.40
CA LEU A 400 0.38 23.72 -2.97
C LEU A 400 1.12 22.96 -1.86
N THR A 401 0.54 21.84 -1.41
CA THR A 401 1.08 21.01 -0.31
C THR A 401 1.02 19.53 -0.64
N LEU A 402 1.78 18.70 0.10
CA LEU A 402 1.72 17.24 -0.02
C LEU A 402 0.31 16.69 0.21
N GLU A 403 -0.48 17.33 1.09
CA GLU A 403 -1.84 16.88 1.40
C GLU A 403 -2.77 16.98 0.19
N TYR A 404 -2.78 18.14 -0.48
CA TYR A 404 -3.65 18.36 -1.64
C TYR A 404 -3.15 17.62 -2.88
N ALA A 405 -1.83 17.45 -3.04
CA ALA A 405 -1.29 16.58 -4.08
C ALA A 405 -1.75 15.13 -3.88
N TYR A 406 -1.67 14.62 -2.64
CA TYR A 406 -2.13 13.27 -2.30
C TYR A 406 -3.65 13.13 -2.44
N GLY A 407 -4.42 14.14 -2.09
CA GLY A 407 -5.87 14.18 -2.29
C GLY A 407 -6.29 14.07 -3.75
N ASN A 408 -5.64 14.86 -4.63
CA ASN A 408 -5.87 14.75 -6.07
C ASN A 408 -5.45 13.38 -6.62
N TYR A 409 -4.41 12.76 -6.05
CA TYR A 409 -4.05 11.37 -6.36
C TYR A 409 -5.17 10.39 -5.95
N LEU A 410 -5.72 10.51 -4.74
CA LEU A 410 -6.74 9.59 -4.23
C LEU A 410 -8.01 9.58 -5.09
N VAL A 411 -8.30 10.68 -5.77
CA VAL A 411 -9.45 10.82 -6.67
C VAL A 411 -9.05 10.87 -8.14
N SER A 412 -7.81 10.49 -8.46
CA SER A 412 -7.26 10.41 -9.83
C SER A 412 -7.49 11.66 -10.68
N ALA A 413 -7.57 12.85 -10.04
CA ALA A 413 -8.07 14.06 -10.66
C ALA A 413 -7.30 14.39 -11.94
N ASN A 414 -8.03 14.58 -13.04
CA ASN A 414 -7.47 14.89 -14.35
C ASN A 414 -6.42 13.84 -14.76
N ASN A 415 -6.78 12.55 -14.66
CA ASN A 415 -5.90 11.40 -14.86
C ASN A 415 -4.54 11.54 -14.12
N TYR A 416 -4.59 11.92 -12.85
CA TYR A 416 -3.45 12.16 -11.95
C TYR A 416 -2.54 13.36 -12.29
N LYS A 417 -2.84 14.13 -13.35
CA LYS A 417 -2.03 15.30 -13.73
C LYS A 417 -2.06 16.40 -12.67
N ASP A 418 -3.20 16.62 -12.02
CA ASP A 418 -3.34 17.64 -10.97
C ASP A 418 -2.45 17.29 -9.77
N ALA A 419 -2.35 16.00 -9.40
CA ALA A 419 -1.42 15.54 -8.37
C ALA A 419 0.05 15.79 -8.75
N PHE A 420 0.44 15.45 -9.98
CA PHE A 420 1.79 15.68 -10.49
C PHE A 420 2.16 17.18 -10.45
N ASN A 421 1.28 18.03 -10.97
CA ASN A 421 1.51 19.47 -11.05
C ASN A 421 1.67 20.10 -9.66
N ILE A 422 0.86 19.69 -8.69
CA ILE A 422 0.99 20.16 -7.31
C ILE A 422 2.30 19.68 -6.69
N TYR A 423 2.68 18.41 -6.84
CA TYR A 423 3.97 17.92 -6.34
C TYR A 423 5.16 18.66 -6.97
N LYS A 424 5.10 18.91 -8.28
CA LYS A 424 6.13 19.65 -9.02
C LYS A 424 6.27 21.05 -8.44
N ALA A 425 5.20 21.85 -8.47
CA ALA A 425 5.20 23.23 -8.00
C ALA A 425 5.60 23.34 -6.52
N PHE A 426 5.10 22.44 -5.67
CA PHE A 426 5.51 22.37 -4.27
C PHE A 426 7.00 22.08 -4.13
N SER A 427 7.52 21.07 -4.85
CA SER A 427 8.94 20.68 -4.79
C SER A 427 9.88 21.80 -5.26
N GLU A 428 9.48 22.56 -6.27
CA GLU A 428 10.23 23.73 -6.77
C GLU A 428 10.21 24.87 -5.74
N LYS A 429 9.06 25.13 -5.13
CA LYS A 429 8.88 26.17 -4.10
C LYS A 429 9.71 25.92 -2.84
N ILE A 430 9.92 24.66 -2.45
CA ILE A 430 10.62 24.31 -1.20
C ILE A 430 12.08 23.87 -1.40
N LYS A 431 12.53 23.73 -2.65
CA LYS A 431 13.89 23.27 -2.95
C LYS A 431 14.93 24.14 -2.24
N GLY A 432 15.77 23.52 -1.41
CA GLY A 432 16.85 24.20 -0.68
C GLY A 432 16.39 25.07 0.51
N LYS A 433 15.11 25.04 0.89
CA LYS A 433 14.62 25.69 2.10
C LYS A 433 14.84 24.81 3.33
N GLU A 434 15.45 25.37 4.36
CA GLU A 434 15.72 24.71 5.62
C GLU A 434 14.43 24.19 6.29
N GLY A 435 14.42 22.93 6.71
CA GLY A 435 13.29 22.28 7.37
C GLY A 435 12.24 21.68 6.42
N PHE A 436 12.49 21.70 5.10
CA PHE A 436 11.61 21.15 4.07
C PHE A 436 12.22 19.97 3.30
N GLU A 437 13.40 19.48 3.68
CA GLU A 437 14.19 18.48 2.97
C GLU A 437 13.43 17.15 2.82
N VAL A 438 12.80 16.69 3.89
CA VAL A 438 11.97 15.48 3.90
C VAL A 438 10.78 15.64 2.97
N GLN A 439 10.08 16.78 3.01
CA GLN A 439 8.93 17.05 2.15
C GLN A 439 9.33 17.17 0.68
N TYR A 440 10.51 17.74 0.40
CA TYR A 440 11.09 17.80 -0.95
C TYR A 440 11.34 16.39 -1.49
N PHE A 441 11.95 15.52 -0.67
CA PHE A 441 12.17 14.12 -1.04
C PHE A 441 10.84 13.37 -1.28
N LEU A 442 9.87 13.49 -0.37
CA LEU A 442 8.55 12.84 -0.52
C LEU A 442 7.79 13.32 -1.76
N ALA A 443 7.86 14.62 -2.09
CA ALA A 443 7.26 15.13 -3.32
C ALA A 443 7.88 14.49 -4.57
N LYS A 444 9.22 14.40 -4.64
CA LYS A 444 9.94 13.76 -5.75
C LYS A 444 9.69 12.24 -5.82
N LEU A 445 9.59 11.57 -4.67
CA LEU A 445 9.22 10.15 -4.58
C LEU A 445 7.81 9.92 -5.13
N ASN A 446 6.83 10.72 -4.71
CA ASN A 446 5.46 10.58 -5.20
C ASN A 446 5.34 10.90 -6.69
N MET A 447 6.08 11.90 -7.20
CA MET A 447 6.18 12.12 -8.65
C MET A 447 6.69 10.87 -9.38
N LYS A 448 7.68 10.16 -8.84
CA LYS A 448 8.13 8.86 -9.40
C LYS A 448 7.01 7.82 -9.43
N TYR A 449 6.23 7.70 -8.36
CA TYR A 449 5.10 6.76 -8.31
C TYR A 449 3.97 7.09 -9.29
N LEU A 450 3.85 8.35 -9.71
CA LEU A 450 2.89 8.76 -10.74
C LEU A 450 3.29 8.34 -12.17
N LEU A 451 4.51 7.88 -12.44
CA LEU A 451 5.03 7.61 -13.79
C LEU A 451 4.10 6.71 -14.63
N TYR A 452 3.58 5.65 -14.02
CA TYR A 452 2.71 4.66 -14.69
C TYR A 452 1.22 4.92 -14.43
N LEU A 453 0.89 5.92 -13.62
CA LEU A 453 -0.48 6.30 -13.30
C LEU A 453 -0.98 7.41 -14.23
N VAL A 454 -0.10 8.38 -14.58
CA VAL A 454 -0.42 9.42 -15.55
C VAL A 454 -0.69 8.78 -16.91
N TRP A 455 -1.96 8.79 -17.31
CA TRP A 455 -2.44 8.16 -18.53
C TRP A 455 -2.17 9.02 -19.76
N GLU A 456 -1.94 8.34 -20.89
CA GLU A 456 -1.78 8.99 -22.19
C GLU A 456 -3.15 9.36 -22.75
N ASP A 457 -3.31 10.65 -23.01
CA ASP A 457 -4.28 11.19 -23.94
C ASP A 457 -3.55 11.35 -25.28
N GLU A 458 -3.95 10.57 -26.28
CA GLU A 458 -3.33 10.57 -27.62
C GLU A 458 -3.39 11.95 -28.30
N ASN A 459 -4.28 12.83 -27.84
CA ASN A 459 -4.46 14.17 -28.40
C ASN A 459 -3.61 15.24 -27.70
N LEU A 460 -2.96 14.93 -26.57
CA LEU A 460 -2.21 15.90 -25.76
C LEU A 460 -0.74 15.48 -25.58
N LYS A 461 0.18 16.38 -25.95
CA LYS A 461 1.64 16.16 -25.83
C LYS A 461 2.18 16.29 -24.40
N ASP A 462 1.41 16.87 -23.49
CA ASP A 462 1.80 17.15 -22.10
C ASP A 462 2.17 15.87 -21.31
N ASN A 463 1.53 14.74 -21.62
CA ASN A 463 1.81 13.45 -21.00
C ASN A 463 3.26 12.99 -21.21
N PHE A 464 3.79 13.20 -22.42
CA PHE A 464 5.17 12.84 -22.72
C PHE A 464 6.14 13.69 -21.90
N GLU A 465 5.88 14.99 -21.81
CA GLU A 465 6.70 15.94 -21.03
C GLU A 465 6.69 15.58 -19.54
N ILE A 466 5.52 15.31 -18.97
CA ILE A 466 5.36 14.86 -17.57
C ILE A 466 6.16 13.58 -17.34
N LYS A 467 6.00 12.55 -18.19
CA LYS A 467 6.72 11.28 -18.04
C LYS A 467 8.23 11.44 -18.19
N GLN A 468 8.71 12.30 -19.10
CA GLN A 468 10.13 12.60 -19.25
C GLN A 468 10.68 13.30 -18.00
N GLU A 469 9.95 14.28 -17.46
CA GLU A 469 10.34 14.95 -16.23
C GLU A 469 10.43 13.99 -15.04
N ILE A 470 9.44 13.11 -14.89
CA ILE A 470 9.46 12.06 -13.86
C ILE A 470 10.66 11.13 -14.05
N ARG A 471 10.98 10.72 -15.28
CA ARG A 471 12.15 9.87 -15.57
C ARG A 471 13.47 10.52 -15.15
N ASN A 472 13.60 11.84 -15.33
CA ASN A 472 14.79 12.61 -14.98
C ASN A 472 15.02 12.79 -13.47
N ILE A 473 14.03 12.47 -12.62
CA ILE A 473 14.21 12.50 -11.16
C ILE A 473 15.21 11.40 -10.75
N ASP A 474 16.26 11.75 -10.02
CA ASP A 474 17.18 10.78 -9.40
C ASP A 474 17.10 10.93 -7.87
N LEU A 475 16.44 9.95 -7.22
CA LEU A 475 16.24 9.97 -5.76
C LEU A 475 17.56 9.75 -5.00
N ASN A 476 18.53 9.03 -5.57
CA ASN A 476 19.84 8.88 -4.94
C ASN A 476 20.61 10.20 -5.01
N LYS A 477 20.58 10.87 -6.17
CA LYS A 477 21.16 12.21 -6.30
C LYS A 477 20.56 13.18 -5.28
N ILE A 478 19.24 13.15 -5.10
CA ILE A 478 18.58 14.01 -4.11
C ILE A 478 19.11 13.71 -2.70
N LEU A 479 19.08 12.44 -2.26
CA LEU A 479 19.49 12.04 -0.91
C LEU A 479 20.96 12.33 -0.59
N TYR A 480 21.86 12.03 -1.52
CA TYR A 480 23.31 12.03 -1.27
C TYR A 480 24.05 13.25 -1.81
N HIS A 481 23.37 14.14 -2.56
CA HIS A 481 24.01 15.36 -3.08
C HIS A 481 23.19 16.64 -2.85
N GLU A 482 21.87 16.59 -3.05
CA GLU A 482 21.03 17.80 -2.92
C GLU A 482 20.75 18.13 -1.45
N ILE A 483 20.41 17.13 -0.62
CA ILE A 483 20.09 17.32 0.81
C ILE A 483 21.13 16.70 1.77
N GLU A 484 22.28 16.24 1.26
CA GLU A 484 23.32 15.46 1.97
C GLU A 484 23.59 15.93 3.41
N PHE A 485 23.82 17.24 3.58
CA PHE A 485 24.20 17.85 4.86
C PHE A 485 23.06 18.58 5.58
N ALA A 486 21.88 18.62 4.98
CA ALA A 486 20.72 19.29 5.54
C ALA A 486 19.87 18.33 6.41
N ILE A 487 20.11 17.02 6.28
CA ILE A 487 19.50 15.97 7.10
C ILE A 487 20.57 15.17 7.83
N SER A 488 20.20 14.57 8.96
CA SER A 488 21.07 13.63 9.67
C SER A 488 21.13 12.27 8.99
N ASP A 489 22.08 11.44 9.43
CA ASP A 489 22.22 10.06 8.97
C ASP A 489 20.98 9.22 9.31
N ASP A 490 20.38 9.41 10.49
CA ASP A 490 19.13 8.75 10.89
C ASP A 490 17.99 9.07 9.92
N VAL A 491 17.84 10.34 9.52
CA VAL A 491 16.81 10.74 8.55
C VAL A 491 17.15 10.20 7.17
N ARG A 492 18.41 10.29 6.73
CA ARG A 492 18.85 9.78 5.41
C ARG A 492 18.60 8.28 5.27
N ASN A 493 18.97 7.50 6.29
CA ASN A 493 18.77 6.05 6.32
C ASN A 493 17.27 5.71 6.31
N TYR A 494 16.44 6.48 7.03
CA TYR A 494 14.99 6.30 6.99
C TYR A 494 14.42 6.59 5.59
N LEU A 495 14.75 7.73 4.98
CA LEU A 495 14.29 8.08 3.62
C LEU A 495 14.78 7.08 2.57
N HIS A 496 15.99 6.54 2.73
CA HIS A 496 16.49 5.45 1.91
C HIS A 496 15.63 4.18 2.07
N ASN A 497 15.21 3.83 3.30
CA ASN A 497 14.31 2.72 3.53
C ASN A 497 12.91 2.95 2.92
N ILE A 498 12.42 4.19 2.90
CA ILE A 498 11.18 4.57 2.19
C ILE A 498 11.36 4.33 0.68
N LYS A 499 12.46 4.83 0.09
CA LYS A 499 12.78 4.67 -1.35
C LYS A 499 12.74 3.20 -1.78
N ASP A 500 13.32 2.33 -0.96
CA ASP A 500 13.46 0.90 -1.24
C ASP A 500 12.24 0.07 -0.80
N ASN A 501 11.19 0.71 -0.28
CA ASN A 501 10.01 0.04 0.24
C ASN A 501 10.32 -1.06 1.28
N LYS A 502 11.38 -0.90 2.08
CA LYS A 502 11.84 -1.96 3.00
C LYS A 502 10.77 -2.36 4.02
N LEU A 503 10.00 -1.39 4.52
CA LEU A 503 8.89 -1.68 5.44
C LEU A 503 7.83 -2.55 4.77
N PHE A 504 7.46 -2.25 3.53
CA PHE A 504 6.47 -3.05 2.79
C PHE A 504 6.95 -4.49 2.61
N LEU A 505 8.19 -4.69 2.18
CA LEU A 505 8.77 -6.03 2.01
C LEU A 505 8.77 -6.81 3.34
N SER A 506 9.22 -6.18 4.43
CA SER A 506 9.21 -6.79 5.76
C SER A 506 7.80 -7.15 6.23
N VAL A 507 6.83 -6.25 6.07
CA VAL A 507 5.44 -6.50 6.48
C VAL A 507 4.82 -7.59 5.60
N LYS A 508 5.11 -7.58 4.30
CA LYS A 508 4.64 -8.61 3.37
C LYS A 508 5.05 -9.99 3.86
N ASP A 509 6.35 -10.21 4.09
CA ASP A 509 6.88 -11.49 4.56
C ASP A 509 6.22 -11.93 5.88
N LYS A 510 6.06 -10.98 6.82
CA LYS A 510 5.44 -11.28 8.12
C LYS A 510 3.94 -11.60 8.00
N VAL A 511 3.21 -10.91 7.12
CA VAL A 511 1.80 -11.23 6.81
C VAL A 511 1.70 -12.62 6.19
N GLU A 512 2.63 -13.02 5.31
CA GLU A 512 2.60 -14.37 4.73
C GLU A 512 2.77 -15.44 5.80
N GLU A 513 3.73 -15.26 6.69
CA GLU A 513 3.98 -16.15 7.84
C GLU A 513 2.76 -16.23 8.76
N LEU A 514 2.21 -15.08 9.18
CA LEU A 514 1.10 -15.02 10.13
C LEU A 514 -0.19 -15.60 9.55
N VAL A 515 -0.49 -15.34 8.28
CA VAL A 515 -1.66 -15.93 7.61
C VAL A 515 -1.50 -17.46 7.50
N GLN A 516 -0.30 -17.95 7.20
CA GLN A 516 -0.03 -19.39 7.18
C GLN A 516 -0.23 -20.00 8.58
N ASN A 517 0.29 -19.36 9.63
CA ASN A 517 0.12 -19.80 11.02
C ASN A 517 -1.36 -19.83 11.45
N ILE A 518 -2.15 -18.83 11.06
CA ILE A 518 -3.62 -18.81 11.29
C ILE A 518 -4.30 -19.98 10.55
N SER A 519 -3.91 -20.22 9.30
CA SER A 519 -4.47 -21.32 8.51
C SER A 519 -4.16 -22.68 9.12
N ASP A 520 -2.94 -22.88 9.62
CA ASP A 520 -2.53 -24.12 10.26
C ASP A 520 -3.17 -24.31 11.64
N LEU A 521 -3.39 -23.22 12.38
CA LEU A 521 -4.19 -23.24 13.60
C LEU A 521 -5.63 -23.65 13.32
N LYS A 522 -6.25 -23.09 12.27
CA LYS A 522 -7.59 -23.48 11.83
C LYS A 522 -7.66 -24.98 11.51
N LYS A 523 -6.72 -25.49 10.71
CA LYS A 523 -6.64 -26.93 10.37
C LYS A 523 -6.48 -27.81 11.62
N TYR A 524 -5.71 -27.34 12.61
CA TYR A 524 -5.53 -28.05 13.87
C TYR A 524 -6.87 -28.18 14.62
N TYR A 525 -7.63 -27.09 14.75
CA TYR A 525 -8.95 -27.12 15.40
C TYR A 525 -10.02 -27.88 14.59
N ASP A 526 -10.00 -27.78 13.26
CA ASP A 526 -10.93 -28.51 12.39
C ASP A 526 -10.75 -30.04 12.50
N LYS A 527 -9.56 -30.51 12.88
CA LYS A 527 -9.28 -31.94 13.16
C LYS A 527 -9.76 -32.40 14.54
N GLY A 528 -10.39 -31.53 15.33
CA GLY A 528 -10.90 -31.86 16.67
C GLY A 528 -9.81 -31.96 17.73
N HIS A 529 -8.62 -31.40 17.49
CA HIS A 529 -7.58 -31.35 18.50
C HIS A 529 -7.98 -30.46 19.69
N PRO A 530 -7.51 -30.78 20.91
CA PRO A 530 -7.86 -30.02 22.11
C PRO A 530 -7.33 -28.59 22.05
N GLN A 531 -8.03 -27.69 22.74
CA GLN A 531 -7.59 -26.30 22.94
C GLN A 531 -6.17 -26.26 23.48
N ARG A 532 -5.37 -25.35 22.92
CA ARG A 532 -4.04 -25.08 23.45
C ARG A 532 -4.17 -24.38 24.80
N SER A 533 -3.26 -24.70 25.72
CA SER A 533 -3.21 -24.08 27.05
C SER A 533 -2.77 -22.60 27.03
N SER A 534 -2.27 -22.12 25.88
CA SER A 534 -1.97 -20.72 25.61
C SER A 534 -2.52 -20.37 24.23
N GLY A 535 -3.44 -19.39 24.15
CA GLY A 535 -3.96 -18.90 22.87
C GLY A 535 -2.87 -18.28 21.99
N SER A 536 -3.06 -18.28 20.68
CA SER A 536 -2.13 -17.64 19.74
C SER A 536 -2.45 -16.16 19.56
N ASP A 537 -1.43 -15.30 19.55
CA ASP A 537 -1.54 -13.86 19.27
C ASP A 537 -1.45 -13.52 17.76
N HIS A 538 -1.45 -14.52 16.87
CA HIS A 538 -1.21 -14.33 15.44
C HIS A 538 -2.14 -13.30 14.78
N ILE A 539 -3.42 -13.25 15.18
CA ILE A 539 -4.36 -12.28 14.61
C ILE A 539 -4.07 -10.85 15.06
N ASP A 540 -3.66 -10.66 16.31
CA ASP A 540 -3.30 -9.34 16.85
C ASP A 540 -2.00 -8.85 16.21
N GLU A 541 -1.02 -9.75 15.99
CA GLU A 541 0.20 -9.43 15.25
C GLU A 541 -0.09 -9.10 13.78
N LEU A 542 -0.97 -9.86 13.13
CA LEU A 542 -1.37 -9.60 11.74
C LEU A 542 -2.03 -8.24 11.60
N ALA A 543 -2.91 -7.91 12.55
CA ALA A 543 -3.58 -6.63 12.66
C ALA A 543 -2.57 -5.49 12.85
N ALA A 544 -1.61 -5.65 13.76
CA ALA A 544 -0.57 -4.66 14.04
C ALA A 544 0.34 -4.38 12.83
N GLU A 545 0.83 -5.42 12.14
CA GLU A 545 1.70 -5.25 10.98
C GLU A 545 0.98 -4.59 9.80
N TYR A 546 -0.26 -4.99 9.53
CA TYR A 546 -1.07 -4.33 8.49
C TYR A 546 -1.39 -2.87 8.87
N ASN A 547 -1.65 -2.60 10.15
CA ASN A 547 -1.89 -1.24 10.63
C ASN A 547 -0.67 -0.33 10.46
N ARG A 548 0.50 -0.82 10.88
CA ARG A 548 1.80 -0.16 10.73
C ARG A 548 2.06 0.25 9.29
N LEU A 549 1.79 -0.65 8.34
CA LEU A 549 1.94 -0.35 6.91
C LEU A 549 0.95 0.71 6.40
N GLU A 550 -0.32 0.62 6.81
CA GLU A 550 -1.35 1.55 6.36
C GLU A 550 -1.08 2.97 6.86
N LEU A 551 -0.67 3.12 8.12
CA LEU A 551 -0.30 4.41 8.70
C LEU A 551 0.96 4.96 8.04
N PHE A 552 1.96 4.11 7.81
CA PHE A 552 3.19 4.53 7.14
C PHE A 552 2.93 5.16 5.77
N PHE A 553 2.08 4.55 4.93
CA PHE A 553 1.79 5.13 3.63
C PHE A 553 0.80 6.30 3.70
N ASN A 554 -0.33 6.16 4.37
CA ASN A 554 -1.39 7.17 4.30
C ASN A 554 -1.09 8.42 5.12
N THR A 555 -0.55 8.27 6.33
CA THR A 555 -0.23 9.41 7.21
C THR A 555 0.95 10.20 6.65
N ASN A 556 1.94 9.53 6.06
CA ASN A 556 3.03 10.21 5.33
C ASN A 556 2.68 10.62 3.90
N ARG A 557 1.46 10.31 3.42
CA ARG A 557 0.96 10.69 2.09
C ARG A 557 1.85 10.16 0.97
N ILE A 558 2.30 8.92 1.10
CA ILE A 558 3.12 8.20 0.14
C ILE A 558 2.21 7.37 -0.76
N ILE A 559 2.33 7.57 -2.07
CA ILE A 559 1.56 6.84 -3.08
C ILE A 559 2.06 5.40 -3.13
N TYR A 560 1.25 4.45 -2.67
CA TYR A 560 1.58 3.03 -2.81
C TYR A 560 0.35 2.11 -2.85
N ASN A 561 -0.76 2.52 -2.24
CA ASN A 561 -1.98 1.71 -2.13
C ASN A 561 -2.73 1.46 -3.45
N VAL A 562 -2.31 2.07 -4.56
CA VAL A 562 -2.82 1.79 -5.91
C VAL A 562 -2.14 0.60 -6.58
N PHE A 563 -0.92 0.23 -6.15
CA PHE A 563 -0.16 -0.84 -6.78
C PHE A 563 -0.68 -2.23 -6.41
N GLY A 564 -0.57 -3.17 -7.36
CA GLY A 564 -1.12 -4.52 -7.25
C GLY A 564 -0.64 -5.28 -6.02
N ASP A 565 0.65 -5.18 -5.68
CA ASP A 565 1.23 -5.86 -4.51
C ASP A 565 0.57 -5.43 -3.19
N TYR A 566 0.23 -4.14 -3.06
CA TYR A 566 -0.48 -3.65 -1.87
C TYR A 566 -1.93 -4.16 -1.83
N LYS A 567 -2.62 -4.21 -2.98
CA LYS A 567 -3.97 -4.75 -3.10
C LYS A 567 -4.01 -6.25 -2.77
N LEU A 568 -3.04 -7.02 -3.25
CA LEU A 568 -2.88 -8.44 -2.96
C LEU A 568 -2.57 -8.69 -1.48
N LEU A 569 -1.67 -7.89 -0.89
CA LEU A 569 -1.37 -7.96 0.53
C LEU A 569 -2.63 -7.67 1.37
N SER A 570 -3.39 -6.64 1.01
CA SER A 570 -4.65 -6.28 1.69
C SER A 570 -5.68 -7.42 1.61
N ALA A 571 -5.81 -8.07 0.45
CA ALA A 571 -6.70 -9.22 0.26
C ALA A 571 -6.23 -10.43 1.09
N LYS A 572 -4.92 -10.70 1.13
CA LYS A 572 -4.32 -11.77 1.93
C LYS A 572 -4.54 -11.56 3.43
N THR A 573 -4.34 -10.33 3.91
CA THR A 573 -4.66 -9.94 5.29
C THR A 573 -6.15 -10.14 5.58
N PHE A 574 -7.04 -9.68 4.71
CA PHE A 574 -8.49 -9.88 4.90
C PHE A 574 -8.86 -11.36 4.97
N ASN A 575 -8.26 -12.20 4.13
CA ASN A 575 -8.43 -13.64 4.20
C ASN A 575 -7.92 -14.22 5.52
N GLY A 576 -6.77 -13.76 6.05
CA GLY A 576 -6.27 -14.15 7.37
C GLY A 576 -7.24 -13.79 8.51
N PHE A 577 -7.82 -12.59 8.47
CA PHE A 577 -8.87 -12.20 9.42
C PHE A 577 -10.09 -13.11 9.33
N LEU A 578 -10.53 -13.46 8.12
CA LEU A 578 -11.67 -14.37 7.94
C LEU A 578 -11.36 -15.80 8.38
N GLU A 579 -10.16 -16.32 8.10
CA GLU A 579 -9.74 -17.65 8.57
C GLU A 579 -9.65 -17.70 10.10
N SER A 580 -9.14 -16.63 10.72
CA SER A 580 -9.19 -16.48 12.17
C SER A 580 -10.63 -16.48 12.67
N TYR A 581 -11.54 -15.68 12.08
CA TYR A 581 -12.96 -15.66 12.45
C TYR A 581 -13.65 -17.04 12.32
N LEU A 582 -13.26 -17.84 11.33
CA LEU A 582 -13.78 -19.19 11.13
C LEU A 582 -13.12 -20.25 12.01
N THR A 583 -12.11 -19.90 12.80
CA THR A 583 -11.42 -20.81 13.72
C THR A 583 -12.20 -20.92 15.03
N LYS A 584 -12.66 -22.12 15.36
CA LYS A 584 -13.46 -22.36 16.58
C LYS A 584 -12.64 -22.07 17.85
N SER A 585 -13.29 -21.50 18.86
CA SER A 585 -12.79 -21.25 20.23
C SER A 585 -11.64 -20.26 20.40
N GLU A 586 -10.67 -20.19 19.49
CA GLU A 586 -9.50 -19.30 19.60
C GLU A 586 -9.41 -18.24 18.49
N GLY A 587 -10.37 -18.24 17.57
CA GLY A 587 -10.46 -17.29 16.48
C GLY A 587 -10.99 -15.92 16.85
N LEU A 588 -10.92 -14.98 15.90
CA LEU A 588 -11.53 -13.66 16.00
C LEU A 588 -13.05 -13.77 16.30
N ASN A 589 -13.52 -13.13 17.36
CA ASN A 589 -14.94 -13.19 17.76
C ASN A 589 -15.86 -12.31 16.90
N SER A 590 -15.37 -11.13 16.50
CA SER A 590 -16.10 -10.15 15.69
C SER A 590 -15.12 -9.26 14.95
N PHE A 591 -15.58 -8.71 13.83
CA PHE A 591 -14.85 -7.70 13.09
C PHE A 591 -15.12 -6.32 13.69
N ASN A 592 -14.08 -5.49 13.78
CA ASN A 592 -14.21 -4.07 14.11
C ASN A 592 -14.31 -3.21 12.83
N SER A 593 -14.84 -1.99 12.97
CA SER A 593 -15.03 -1.07 11.86
C SER A 593 -13.72 -0.63 11.23
N TYR A 594 -12.68 -0.48 12.04
CA TYR A 594 -11.37 -0.01 11.60
C TYR A 594 -10.81 -0.86 10.46
N TYR A 595 -10.71 -2.18 10.66
CA TYR A 595 -10.20 -3.09 9.62
C TYR A 595 -11.20 -3.30 8.49
N LEU A 596 -12.50 -3.39 8.77
CA LEU A 596 -13.52 -3.54 7.72
C LEU A 596 -13.51 -2.38 6.73
N LYS A 597 -13.40 -1.12 7.20
CA LYS A 597 -13.25 0.05 6.32
C LYS A 597 -11.98 -0.02 5.47
N LYS A 598 -10.86 -0.46 6.06
CA LYS A 598 -9.60 -0.63 5.31
C LYS A 598 -9.73 -1.70 4.22
N PHE A 599 -10.40 -2.83 4.50
CA PHE A 599 -10.63 -3.87 3.50
C PHE A 599 -11.62 -3.41 2.42
N LEU A 600 -12.68 -2.70 2.81
CA LEU A 600 -13.64 -2.09 1.89
C LEU A 600 -12.96 -1.19 0.85
N ILE A 601 -11.97 -0.39 1.30
CA ILE A 601 -11.22 0.57 0.46
C ILE A 601 -10.10 -0.11 -0.34
N ASN A 602 -9.38 -1.04 0.26
CA ASN A 602 -8.11 -1.55 -0.29
C ASN A 602 -8.21 -2.90 -0.98
N VAL A 603 -9.30 -3.64 -0.87
CA VAL A 603 -9.47 -4.94 -1.55
C VAL A 603 -10.35 -4.75 -2.80
N ASN A 604 -9.88 -5.27 -3.94
CA ASN A 604 -10.62 -5.22 -5.19
C ASN A 604 -11.90 -6.06 -5.10
N THR A 605 -12.94 -5.65 -5.84
CA THR A 605 -14.30 -6.21 -5.76
C THR A 605 -14.37 -7.74 -5.84
N ASP A 606 -13.69 -8.35 -6.80
CA ASP A 606 -13.76 -9.79 -6.99
C ASP A 606 -13.12 -10.57 -5.84
N GLU A 607 -11.96 -10.13 -5.33
CA GLU A 607 -11.34 -10.76 -4.17
C GLU A 607 -12.14 -10.49 -2.88
N PHE A 608 -12.72 -9.30 -2.72
CA PHE A 608 -13.58 -8.98 -1.57
C PHE A 608 -14.79 -9.91 -1.52
N ARG A 609 -15.47 -10.09 -2.65
CA ARG A 609 -16.58 -11.04 -2.82
C ARG A 609 -16.15 -12.48 -2.58
N LYS A 610 -15.05 -12.91 -3.19
CA LYS A 610 -14.51 -14.26 -3.07
C LYS A 610 -14.15 -14.61 -1.63
N ILE A 611 -13.50 -13.71 -0.90
CA ILE A 611 -13.16 -13.91 0.52
C ILE A 611 -14.46 -14.07 1.32
N LEU A 612 -15.40 -13.12 1.22
CA LEU A 612 -16.66 -13.18 1.96
C LEU A 612 -17.59 -14.32 1.54
N SER A 613 -17.39 -14.94 0.38
CA SER A 613 -18.16 -16.12 -0.05
C SER A 613 -17.95 -17.33 0.84
N LYS A 614 -16.82 -17.41 1.57
CA LYS A 614 -16.47 -18.50 2.48
C LYS A 614 -17.30 -18.57 3.76
N THR A 615 -18.10 -17.55 4.05
CA THR A 615 -18.99 -17.50 5.21
C THR A 615 -20.38 -17.02 4.83
N GLU A 616 -21.40 -17.49 5.52
CA GLU A 616 -22.75 -16.97 5.36
C GLU A 616 -22.87 -15.57 5.98
N SER A 617 -22.35 -15.35 7.17
CA SER A 617 -22.37 -14.05 7.83
C SER A 617 -21.08 -13.77 8.62
N ILE A 618 -20.85 -12.50 8.95
CA ILE A 618 -19.80 -12.09 9.88
C ILE A 618 -20.43 -11.28 11.02
N LYS A 619 -19.91 -11.47 12.23
CA LYS A 619 -20.36 -10.76 13.43
C LYS A 619 -19.62 -9.42 13.55
N ILE A 620 -20.37 -8.37 13.86
CA ILE A 620 -19.90 -7.03 14.21
C ILE A 620 -20.57 -6.58 15.50
N ASP A 621 -19.97 -5.64 16.22
CA ASP A 621 -20.59 -4.98 17.38
C ASP A 621 -21.37 -3.72 16.97
N GLU A 622 -22.08 -3.12 17.93
CA GLU A 622 -22.95 -1.96 17.68
C GLU A 622 -22.17 -0.72 17.22
N GLU A 623 -21.00 -0.47 17.80
CA GLU A 623 -20.11 0.62 17.40
C GLU A 623 -19.67 0.45 15.94
N CYS A 624 -19.26 -0.77 15.59
CA CYS A 624 -18.89 -1.12 14.23
C CYS A 624 -20.05 -0.94 13.25
N GLU A 625 -21.27 -1.35 13.62
CA GLU A 625 -22.46 -1.15 12.80
C GLU A 625 -22.69 0.34 12.51
N ILE A 626 -22.72 1.18 13.54
CA ILE A 626 -22.92 2.64 13.42
C ILE A 626 -21.89 3.24 12.47
N GLU A 627 -20.63 2.88 12.66
CA GLU A 627 -19.53 3.41 11.87
C GLU A 627 -19.56 3.00 10.40
N ILE A 628 -19.86 1.72 10.11
CA ILE A 628 -19.94 1.21 8.73
C ILE A 628 -21.14 1.80 8.01
N ILE A 629 -22.31 1.85 8.67
CA ILE A 629 -23.53 2.43 8.10
C ILE A 629 -23.35 3.92 7.82
N LYS A 630 -22.65 4.65 8.69
CA LYS A 630 -22.29 6.07 8.45
C LYS A 630 -21.42 6.23 7.21
N SER A 631 -20.35 5.43 7.05
CA SER A 631 -19.48 5.50 5.88
C SER A 631 -20.21 5.14 4.58
N ILE A 632 -21.02 4.08 4.59
CA ILE A 632 -21.81 3.68 3.41
C ILE A 632 -22.86 4.74 3.07
N THR A 633 -23.49 5.34 4.08
CA THR A 633 -24.41 6.48 3.91
C THR A 633 -23.71 7.67 3.25
N ASN A 634 -22.52 8.03 3.71
CA ASN A 634 -21.71 9.09 3.11
C ASN A 634 -21.38 8.81 1.64
N LEU A 635 -21.01 7.57 1.32
CA LEU A 635 -20.71 7.14 -0.04
C LEU A 635 -21.90 7.40 -0.97
N PHE A 636 -23.09 6.89 -0.65
CA PHE A 636 -24.28 7.05 -1.49
C PHE A 636 -24.77 8.51 -1.54
N LYS A 637 -24.81 9.21 -0.40
CA LYS A 637 -25.19 10.63 -0.36
C LYS A 637 -24.22 11.53 -1.11
N SER A 638 -22.97 11.09 -1.33
CA SER A 638 -22.02 11.89 -2.10
C SER A 638 -22.41 12.04 -3.57
N TYR A 639 -23.24 11.14 -4.11
CA TYR A 639 -23.61 11.19 -5.53
C TYR A 639 -24.81 12.10 -5.82
N TYR A 640 -25.62 12.45 -4.82
CA TYR A 640 -26.88 13.17 -5.05
C TYR A 640 -27.13 14.33 -4.08
N GLU A 641 -27.98 15.25 -4.51
CA GLU A 641 -28.55 16.31 -3.70
C GLU A 641 -30.08 16.19 -3.70
N ASN A 642 -30.71 16.67 -2.62
CA ASN A 642 -32.16 16.68 -2.52
C ASN A 642 -32.71 17.90 -3.27
N GLY A 643 -33.63 17.68 -4.22
CA GLY A 643 -34.40 18.77 -4.82
C GLY A 643 -35.38 19.42 -3.85
N MET A 644 -36.07 20.47 -4.32
CA MET A 644 -37.09 21.19 -3.53
C MET A 644 -38.31 20.32 -3.18
N PHE A 645 -38.56 19.23 -3.92
CA PHE A 645 -39.67 18.32 -3.69
C PHE A 645 -39.19 17.00 -3.06
N ALA A 646 -40.07 16.35 -2.30
CA ALA A 646 -39.79 15.01 -1.77
C ALA A 646 -39.57 14.01 -2.93
N ASN A 647 -38.57 13.14 -2.79
CA ASN A 647 -38.21 12.12 -3.78
C ASN A 647 -37.80 12.66 -5.17
N SER A 648 -37.25 13.89 -5.24
CA SER A 648 -36.62 14.40 -6.45
C SER A 648 -35.11 14.59 -6.27
N PRO A 649 -34.32 13.50 -6.09
CA PRO A 649 -32.87 13.62 -6.07
C PRO A 649 -32.34 14.06 -7.44
N TYR A 650 -31.26 14.83 -7.45
CA TYR A 650 -30.49 15.15 -8.66
C TYR A 650 -29.00 14.93 -8.39
N LYS A 651 -28.21 14.75 -9.45
CA LYS A 651 -26.78 14.44 -9.31
C LYS A 651 -26.02 15.58 -8.65
N CYS A 652 -25.08 15.23 -7.77
CA CYS A 652 -24.17 16.18 -7.17
C CYS A 652 -23.12 16.60 -8.21
N GLY A 653 -23.15 17.86 -8.64
CA GLY A 653 -22.31 18.34 -9.75
C GLY A 653 -20.80 18.21 -9.52
N VAL A 654 -20.33 18.36 -8.27
CA VAL A 654 -18.89 18.15 -7.97
C VAL A 654 -18.49 16.69 -8.08
N THR A 655 -19.36 15.76 -7.67
CA THR A 655 -19.08 14.32 -7.78
C THR A 655 -19.12 13.88 -9.24
N GLU A 656 -20.09 14.38 -10.02
CA GLU A 656 -20.20 14.09 -11.45
C GLU A 656 -18.95 14.53 -12.24
N GLU A 657 -18.40 15.72 -11.94
CA GLU A 657 -17.19 16.24 -12.58
C GLU A 657 -15.99 15.30 -12.40
N TYR A 658 -15.78 14.76 -11.19
CA TYR A 658 -14.66 13.85 -10.92
C TYR A 658 -14.90 12.42 -11.41
N LEU A 659 -16.16 11.97 -11.50
CA LEU A 659 -16.48 10.64 -12.04
C LEU A 659 -16.27 10.52 -13.56
N ILE A 660 -15.89 11.60 -14.23
CA ILE A 660 -15.37 11.56 -15.61
C ILE A 660 -14.01 10.84 -15.65
N ASP A 661 -13.19 10.95 -14.60
CA ASP A 661 -11.90 10.26 -14.49
C ASP A 661 -12.14 8.74 -14.29
N PHE A 662 -11.82 7.94 -15.31
CA PHE A 662 -12.13 6.50 -15.35
C PHE A 662 -11.62 5.73 -14.12
N GLN A 663 -10.41 6.03 -13.65
CA GLN A 663 -9.81 5.39 -12.49
C GLN A 663 -10.54 5.70 -11.19
N PHE A 664 -11.00 6.95 -11.03
CA PHE A 664 -11.81 7.32 -9.87
C PHE A 664 -13.21 6.74 -9.96
N LYS A 665 -13.83 6.75 -11.14
CA LYS A 665 -15.11 6.09 -11.38
C LYS A 665 -15.05 4.60 -10.99
N GLY A 666 -14.05 3.86 -11.48
CA GLY A 666 -13.88 2.44 -11.11
C GLY A 666 -13.65 2.23 -9.61
N ARG A 667 -12.93 3.14 -8.94
CA ARG A 667 -12.77 3.09 -7.48
C ARG A 667 -14.09 3.36 -6.75
N TYR A 668 -14.85 4.36 -7.18
CA TYR A 668 -16.14 4.73 -6.59
C TYR A 668 -17.16 3.60 -6.77
N THR A 669 -17.28 3.02 -7.97
CA THR A 669 -18.21 1.90 -8.22
C THR A 669 -17.78 0.63 -7.49
N GLY A 670 -16.46 0.38 -7.38
CA GLY A 670 -15.91 -0.70 -6.56
C GLY A 670 -16.28 -0.57 -5.08
N LEU A 671 -16.22 0.65 -4.52
CA LEU A 671 -16.67 0.91 -3.15
C LEU A 671 -18.18 0.66 -2.97
N VAL A 672 -19.00 1.04 -3.95
CA VAL A 672 -20.45 0.76 -3.95
C VAL A 672 -20.70 -0.76 -3.96
N SER A 673 -20.02 -1.47 -4.85
CA SER A 673 -20.10 -2.93 -4.98
C SER A 673 -19.66 -3.67 -3.71
N ASN A 674 -18.53 -3.25 -3.12
CA ASN A 674 -18.03 -3.79 -1.86
C ASN A 674 -18.99 -3.49 -0.71
N SER A 675 -19.64 -2.32 -0.72
CA SER A 675 -20.64 -1.94 0.30
C SER A 675 -21.86 -2.85 0.23
N PHE A 676 -22.42 -3.12 -0.96
CA PHE A 676 -23.52 -4.08 -1.11
C PHE A 676 -23.11 -5.49 -0.67
N THR A 677 -21.91 -5.93 -1.05
CA THR A 677 -21.37 -7.23 -0.64
C THR A 677 -21.27 -7.34 0.87
N LEU A 678 -20.70 -6.32 1.54
CA LEU A 678 -20.54 -6.28 2.99
C LEU A 678 -21.89 -6.29 3.70
N LEU A 679 -22.83 -5.42 3.29
CA LEU A 679 -24.20 -5.35 3.85
C LEU A 679 -24.93 -6.71 3.75
N SER A 680 -24.66 -7.49 2.71
CA SER A 680 -25.25 -8.83 2.57
C SER A 680 -24.69 -9.85 3.58
N LYS A 681 -23.54 -9.56 4.21
CA LYS A 681 -22.79 -10.48 5.08
C LYS A 681 -22.84 -10.09 6.55
N ILE A 682 -23.06 -8.82 6.88
CA ILE A 682 -23.20 -8.38 8.27
C ILE A 682 -24.65 -8.51 8.75
N ASN A 683 -24.81 -8.63 10.07
CA ASN A 683 -26.10 -8.42 10.72
C ASN A 683 -26.24 -6.92 11.01
N ILE A 684 -27.38 -6.34 10.64
CA ILE A 684 -27.67 -4.91 10.76
C ILE A 684 -28.99 -4.80 11.49
N SER A 685 -29.07 -3.90 12.47
CA SER A 685 -30.34 -3.61 13.14
C SER A 685 -31.37 -3.04 12.16
N GLU A 686 -32.65 -3.33 12.42
CA GLU A 686 -33.77 -2.81 11.62
C GLU A 686 -33.75 -1.28 11.56
N LYS A 687 -33.40 -0.62 12.68
CA LYS A 687 -33.25 0.84 12.77
C LYS A 687 -32.19 1.37 11.81
N SER A 688 -30.99 0.79 11.83
CA SER A 688 -29.90 1.21 10.94
C SER A 688 -30.25 0.96 9.48
N PHE A 689 -30.83 -0.19 9.16
CA PHE A 689 -31.20 -0.52 7.78
C PHE A 689 -32.32 0.37 7.26
N SER A 690 -33.33 0.66 8.08
CA SER A 690 -34.44 1.58 7.75
C SER A 690 -33.95 3.01 7.46
N SER A 691 -32.83 3.42 8.07
CA SER A 691 -32.21 4.72 7.76
C SER A 691 -31.41 4.72 6.45
N LEU A 692 -30.89 3.56 6.06
CA LEU A 692 -30.04 3.38 4.89
C LEU A 692 -30.85 3.11 3.60
N SER A 693 -31.92 2.33 3.67
CA SER A 693 -32.67 1.92 2.47
C SER A 693 -33.24 3.10 1.64
N PRO A 694 -33.76 4.21 2.21
CA PRO A 694 -34.20 5.36 1.42
C PRO A 694 -33.04 6.05 0.68
N ILE A 695 -31.83 6.01 1.25
CA ILE A 695 -30.63 6.61 0.65
C ILE A 695 -30.20 5.80 -0.56
N ILE A 696 -30.23 4.46 -0.46
CA ILE A 696 -29.96 3.56 -1.60
C ILE A 696 -30.98 3.82 -2.73
N ILE A 697 -32.27 3.95 -2.40
CA ILE A 697 -33.32 4.22 -3.39
C ILE A 697 -33.10 5.57 -4.09
N ASN A 698 -32.81 6.63 -3.34
CA ASN A 698 -32.53 7.95 -3.90
C ASN A 698 -31.31 7.94 -4.82
N TYR A 699 -30.27 7.21 -4.45
CA TYR A 699 -29.11 6.99 -5.31
C TYR A 699 -29.53 6.28 -6.61
N LEU A 700 -30.25 5.15 -6.51
CA LEU A 700 -30.70 4.36 -7.68
C LEU A 700 -31.63 5.13 -8.64
N LEU A 701 -32.39 6.12 -8.16
CA LEU A 701 -33.26 6.94 -9.00
C LEU A 701 -32.47 7.69 -10.08
N ILE A 702 -31.24 8.12 -9.79
CA ILE A 702 -30.44 8.97 -10.69
C ILE A 702 -29.16 8.30 -11.22
N GLU A 703 -28.74 7.20 -10.59
CA GLU A 703 -27.47 6.52 -10.83
C GLU A 703 -27.19 6.03 -12.27
N ASP A 704 -26.27 6.63 -13.01
CA ASP A 704 -25.97 6.21 -14.39
C ASP A 704 -24.55 5.68 -14.63
N HIS A 705 -23.71 5.63 -13.59
CA HIS A 705 -22.31 5.23 -13.68
C HIS A 705 -22.07 3.75 -13.38
N LEU A 706 -22.96 3.06 -12.65
CA LEU A 706 -22.88 1.61 -12.41
C LEU A 706 -23.12 0.80 -13.68
N SER A 707 -22.51 -0.38 -13.78
CA SER A 707 -22.81 -1.38 -14.81
C SER A 707 -23.73 -2.49 -14.25
N TRP A 708 -24.00 -3.51 -15.07
CA TRP A 708 -24.79 -4.66 -14.66
C TRP A 708 -24.13 -5.47 -13.53
N TYR A 709 -22.80 -5.53 -13.46
CA TYR A 709 -22.12 -6.34 -12.44
C TYR A 709 -22.19 -5.70 -11.04
N GLU A 710 -22.13 -4.37 -10.92
CA GLU A 710 -22.32 -3.72 -9.61
C GLU A 710 -23.77 -3.84 -9.12
N LEU A 711 -24.75 -3.72 -10.03
CA LEU A 711 -26.17 -3.91 -9.70
C LEU A 711 -26.48 -5.37 -9.30
N GLN A 712 -25.68 -6.33 -9.76
CA GLN A 712 -25.79 -7.71 -9.32
C GLN A 712 -25.49 -7.85 -7.81
N GLU A 713 -24.57 -7.05 -7.24
CA GLU A 713 -24.34 -7.08 -5.78
C GLU A 713 -25.53 -6.53 -5.00
N LEU A 714 -26.18 -5.49 -5.49
CA LEU A 714 -27.43 -5.01 -4.92
C LEU A 714 -28.51 -6.10 -5.00
N GLY A 715 -28.62 -6.79 -6.13
CA GLY A 715 -29.52 -7.94 -6.28
C GLY A 715 -29.25 -9.01 -5.23
N ARG A 716 -27.98 -9.37 -4.96
CA ARG A 716 -27.61 -10.33 -3.91
C ARG A 716 -27.93 -9.84 -2.50
N LEU A 717 -27.75 -8.54 -2.22
CA LEU A 717 -28.18 -7.93 -0.97
C LEU A 717 -29.70 -8.11 -0.81
N ILE A 718 -30.49 -7.75 -1.81
CA ILE A 718 -31.96 -7.85 -1.79
C ILE A 718 -32.43 -9.30 -1.67
N ALA A 719 -31.83 -10.24 -2.39
CA ALA A 719 -32.17 -11.65 -2.32
C ALA A 719 -31.99 -12.24 -0.90
N LYS A 720 -30.99 -11.73 -0.17
CA LYS A 720 -30.61 -12.23 1.15
C LYS A 720 -31.23 -11.46 2.31
N LYS A 721 -31.43 -10.16 2.17
CA LYS A 721 -31.88 -9.20 3.20
C LYS A 721 -33.13 -8.44 2.77
N GLY A 722 -33.93 -9.01 1.86
CA GLY A 722 -35.14 -8.38 1.34
C GLY A 722 -36.18 -8.11 2.44
N ASP A 723 -36.20 -8.93 3.49
CA ASP A 723 -36.98 -8.74 4.71
C ASP A 723 -36.61 -7.49 5.51
N CYS A 724 -35.40 -6.95 5.35
CA CYS A 724 -35.00 -5.69 5.98
C CYS A 724 -35.58 -4.45 5.26
N PHE A 725 -36.14 -4.59 4.05
CA PHE A 725 -36.80 -3.50 3.33
C PHE A 725 -38.30 -3.50 3.63
N PHE A 726 -38.92 -2.31 3.64
CA PHE A 726 -40.38 -2.26 3.56
C PHE A 726 -40.85 -2.75 2.17
N PRO A 727 -42.00 -3.44 2.07
CA PRO A 727 -42.49 -3.93 0.78
C PRO A 727 -42.67 -2.80 -0.25
N GLU A 728 -43.07 -1.60 0.19
CA GLU A 728 -43.18 -0.41 -0.66
C GLU A 728 -41.82 0.01 -1.23
N GLN A 729 -40.74 -0.14 -0.47
CA GLN A 729 -39.38 0.17 -0.91
C GLN A 729 -38.91 -0.80 -1.99
N LEU A 730 -39.17 -2.10 -1.83
CA LEU A 730 -38.86 -3.08 -2.88
C LEU A 730 -39.67 -2.83 -4.16
N VAL A 731 -40.95 -2.44 -4.03
CA VAL A 731 -41.76 -2.02 -5.18
C VAL A 731 -41.16 -0.79 -5.85
N GLN A 732 -40.69 0.21 -5.10
CA GLN A 732 -39.99 1.36 -5.68
C GLN A 732 -38.71 0.96 -6.42
N ILE A 733 -37.89 0.07 -5.87
CA ILE A 733 -36.69 -0.44 -6.55
C ILE A 733 -37.06 -1.18 -7.84
N LEU A 734 -38.14 -1.97 -7.82
CA LEU A 734 -38.67 -2.63 -9.02
C LEU A 734 -39.08 -1.59 -10.08
N GLU A 735 -39.81 -0.55 -9.68
CA GLU A 735 -40.22 0.54 -10.57
C GLU A 735 -39.02 1.24 -11.19
N ILE A 736 -37.97 1.51 -10.40
CA ILE A 736 -36.71 2.08 -10.90
C ILE A 736 -36.05 1.14 -11.91
N ALA A 737 -35.94 -0.16 -11.61
CA ALA A 737 -35.34 -1.13 -12.50
C ALA A 737 -36.08 -1.21 -13.85
N VAL A 738 -37.42 -1.24 -13.81
CA VAL A 738 -38.26 -1.23 -15.02
C VAL A 738 -38.13 0.10 -15.77
N ASP A 739 -38.12 1.22 -15.05
CA ASP A 739 -38.13 2.54 -15.67
C ASP A 739 -36.83 2.85 -16.41
N ARG A 740 -35.73 2.29 -15.93
CA ARG A 740 -34.38 2.50 -16.45
C ARG A 740 -33.89 1.35 -17.34
N ASP A 741 -34.59 0.21 -17.35
CA ASP A 741 -34.39 -0.84 -18.35
C ASP A 741 -34.71 -0.29 -19.75
N LYS A 742 -33.92 -0.70 -20.74
CA LYS A 742 -34.06 -0.26 -22.13
C LYS A 742 -33.90 -1.45 -23.07
N PRO A 743 -34.54 -1.44 -24.25
CA PRO A 743 -34.19 -2.36 -25.32
C PRO A 743 -32.69 -2.32 -25.64
N ASN A 744 -32.11 -3.48 -25.92
CA ASN A 744 -30.70 -3.77 -26.20
C ASN A 744 -29.73 -3.41 -25.08
N ASN A 745 -30.20 -3.40 -23.83
CA ASN A 745 -29.39 -3.12 -22.65
C ASN A 745 -29.79 -4.03 -21.49
N ASN A 746 -28.83 -4.76 -20.92
CA ASN A 746 -29.06 -5.74 -19.86
C ASN A 746 -28.78 -5.22 -18.44
N LYS A 747 -28.50 -3.92 -18.29
CA LYS A 747 -28.04 -3.32 -17.02
C LYS A 747 -28.97 -3.64 -15.83
N TYR A 748 -30.29 -3.58 -16.02
CA TYR A 748 -31.27 -3.70 -14.93
C TYR A 748 -32.02 -5.03 -14.89
N GLU A 749 -31.80 -5.93 -15.85
CA GLU A 749 -32.51 -7.23 -15.95
C GLU A 749 -32.32 -8.09 -14.70
N GLY A 750 -31.07 -8.20 -14.23
CA GLY A 750 -30.75 -8.95 -13.02
C GLY A 750 -31.43 -8.37 -11.78
N LEU A 751 -31.46 -7.04 -11.63
CA LEU A 751 -32.10 -6.38 -10.50
C LEU A 751 -33.63 -6.61 -10.53
N LEU A 752 -34.26 -6.51 -11.70
CA LEU A 752 -35.68 -6.80 -11.88
C LEU A 752 -36.03 -8.21 -11.38
N LYS A 753 -35.23 -9.20 -11.78
CA LYS A 753 -35.38 -10.59 -11.32
C LYS A 753 -35.24 -10.71 -9.80
N GLU A 754 -34.13 -10.23 -9.25
CA GLU A 754 -33.82 -10.43 -7.81
C GLU A 754 -34.84 -9.72 -6.90
N VAL A 755 -35.32 -8.53 -7.30
CA VAL A 755 -36.37 -7.82 -6.56
C VAL A 755 -37.71 -8.56 -6.64
N SER A 756 -38.06 -9.09 -7.81
CA SER A 756 -39.29 -9.87 -7.99
C SER A 756 -39.27 -11.15 -7.14
N MET A 757 -38.13 -11.83 -7.10
CA MET A 757 -37.92 -13.00 -6.25
C MET A 757 -37.99 -12.65 -4.76
N ALA A 758 -37.36 -11.54 -4.34
CA ALA A 758 -37.40 -11.09 -2.96
C ALA A 758 -38.81 -10.71 -2.50
N LEU A 759 -39.57 -9.96 -3.31
CA LEU A 759 -40.98 -9.66 -3.03
C LEU A 759 -41.80 -10.94 -2.87
N HIS A 760 -41.65 -11.91 -3.77
CA HIS A 760 -42.36 -13.19 -3.66
C HIS A 760 -41.98 -13.97 -2.38
N LYS A 761 -40.69 -13.99 -2.02
CA LYS A 761 -40.14 -14.74 -0.89
C LYS A 761 -40.53 -14.13 0.45
N PHE A 762 -40.38 -12.82 0.61
CA PHE A 762 -40.51 -12.13 1.90
C PHE A 762 -41.87 -11.47 2.11
N PHE A 763 -42.55 -11.10 1.02
CA PHE A 763 -43.83 -10.39 1.05
C PHE A 763 -44.84 -10.99 0.05
N PRO A 764 -45.20 -12.28 0.18
CA PRO A 764 -46.01 -13.01 -0.82
C PRO A 764 -47.38 -12.36 -1.09
N ASP A 765 -47.93 -11.63 -0.12
CA ASP A 765 -49.22 -10.93 -0.22
C ASP A 765 -49.12 -9.59 -0.97
N LYS A 766 -47.91 -9.02 -1.11
CA LYS A 766 -47.72 -7.75 -1.83
C LYS A 766 -47.79 -8.02 -3.33
N LYS A 767 -48.87 -7.55 -3.97
CA LYS A 767 -49.06 -7.67 -5.42
C LYS A 767 -48.85 -6.35 -6.17
N ILE A 768 -48.30 -6.46 -7.37
CA ILE A 768 -48.18 -5.38 -8.36
C ILE A 768 -49.50 -5.27 -9.10
N THR A 769 -50.15 -4.11 -8.98
CA THR A 769 -51.45 -3.80 -9.60
C THR A 769 -51.35 -2.79 -10.74
N LYS A 770 -50.16 -2.19 -10.93
CA LYS A 770 -49.93 -1.13 -11.92
C LYS A 770 -49.73 -1.72 -13.32
N LYS A 771 -50.81 -1.86 -14.10
CA LYS A 771 -50.74 -2.31 -15.52
C LYS A 771 -49.75 -1.52 -16.37
N ARG A 772 -49.61 -0.21 -16.12
CA ARG A 772 -48.62 0.64 -16.82
C ARG A 772 -47.18 0.12 -16.65
N LEU A 773 -46.84 -0.37 -15.46
CA LEU A 773 -45.52 -0.94 -15.17
C LEU A 773 -45.29 -2.19 -16.04
N ILE A 774 -46.28 -3.10 -16.06
CA ILE A 774 -46.23 -4.33 -16.86
C ILE A 774 -46.07 -4.03 -18.35
N ASN A 775 -46.89 -3.12 -18.89
CA ASN A 775 -46.78 -2.73 -20.30
C ASN A 775 -45.43 -2.12 -20.64
N LYS A 776 -44.83 -1.36 -19.71
CA LYS A 776 -43.48 -0.81 -19.91
C LYS A 776 -42.42 -1.91 -19.95
N VAL A 777 -42.52 -2.91 -19.07
CA VAL A 777 -41.63 -4.07 -19.10
C VAL A 777 -41.74 -4.80 -20.44
N ILE A 778 -42.96 -5.09 -20.89
CA ILE A 778 -43.21 -5.75 -22.19
C ILE A 778 -42.61 -4.93 -23.33
N GLY A 779 -42.83 -3.61 -23.35
CA GLY A 779 -42.26 -2.72 -24.37
C GLY A 779 -40.72 -2.63 -24.36
N ASN A 780 -40.07 -3.03 -23.26
CA ASN A 780 -38.62 -3.08 -23.16
C ASN A 780 -38.01 -4.43 -23.60
N ILE A 781 -38.85 -5.43 -23.91
CA ILE A 781 -38.41 -6.75 -24.40
C ILE A 781 -37.92 -6.61 -25.85
N ASP A 782 -36.68 -6.98 -26.08
CA ASP A 782 -35.97 -6.91 -27.37
C ASP A 782 -35.56 -8.30 -27.90
N GLY A 783 -35.76 -9.34 -27.10
CA GLY A 783 -35.32 -10.68 -27.44
C GLY A 783 -35.71 -11.71 -26.39
N ILE A 784 -35.55 -12.97 -26.79
CA ILE A 784 -36.02 -14.14 -26.03
C ILE A 784 -35.37 -14.27 -24.64
N HIS A 785 -34.12 -13.82 -24.50
CA HIS A 785 -33.37 -13.92 -23.26
C HIS A 785 -33.98 -13.08 -22.12
N LYS A 786 -34.63 -11.93 -22.41
CA LYS A 786 -35.25 -11.06 -21.41
C LYS A 786 -36.41 -11.72 -20.67
N TRP A 787 -37.11 -12.65 -21.31
CA TRP A 787 -38.20 -13.41 -20.67
C TRP A 787 -37.73 -14.21 -19.45
N ARG A 788 -36.46 -14.61 -19.38
CA ARG A 788 -35.88 -15.28 -18.19
C ARG A 788 -35.87 -14.40 -16.94
N TYR A 789 -35.91 -13.08 -17.10
CA TYR A 789 -35.93 -12.13 -15.98
C TYR A 789 -37.33 -11.58 -15.73
N VAL A 790 -38.02 -11.19 -16.79
CA VAL A 790 -39.35 -10.58 -16.74
C VAL A 790 -40.41 -11.53 -16.19
N SER A 791 -40.32 -12.82 -16.51
CA SER A 791 -41.32 -13.82 -16.11
C SER A 791 -41.51 -13.91 -14.59
N TYR A 792 -40.49 -13.58 -13.78
CA TYR A 792 -40.60 -13.54 -12.33
C TYR A 792 -41.67 -12.56 -11.81
N LEU A 793 -42.08 -11.57 -12.62
CA LEU A 793 -43.21 -10.70 -12.29
C LEU A 793 -44.52 -11.47 -12.13
N LEU A 794 -44.69 -12.63 -12.76
CA LEU A 794 -45.89 -13.47 -12.62
C LEU A 794 -46.13 -13.91 -11.17
N ASN A 795 -45.08 -14.07 -10.37
CA ASN A 795 -45.20 -14.44 -8.95
C ASN A 795 -45.78 -13.32 -8.07
N ILE A 796 -45.61 -12.08 -8.50
CA ILE A 796 -45.91 -10.88 -7.72
C ILE A 796 -46.96 -9.98 -8.37
N ALA A 797 -47.42 -10.27 -9.58
CA ALA A 797 -48.50 -9.55 -10.24
C ALA A 797 -49.88 -9.94 -9.65
N ASP A 798 -50.84 -9.01 -9.69
CA ASP A 798 -52.26 -9.34 -9.49
C ASP A 798 -52.85 -10.05 -10.73
N GLU A 799 -54.04 -10.61 -10.62
CA GLU A 799 -54.66 -11.38 -11.73
C GLU A 799 -54.80 -10.57 -13.03
N PRO A 800 -55.24 -9.30 -13.02
CA PRO A 800 -55.25 -8.47 -14.22
C PRO A 800 -53.86 -8.29 -14.87
N CYS A 801 -52.81 -8.07 -14.09
CA CYS A 801 -51.45 -7.92 -14.61
C CYS A 801 -50.86 -9.25 -15.09
N LYS A 802 -51.12 -10.36 -14.39
CA LYS A 802 -50.75 -11.70 -14.82
C LYS A 802 -51.40 -12.06 -16.15
N ALA A 803 -52.66 -11.69 -16.36
CA ALA A 803 -53.35 -11.96 -17.62
C ALA A 803 -52.64 -11.28 -18.81
N VAL A 804 -52.19 -10.03 -18.64
CA VAL A 804 -51.40 -9.32 -19.65
C VAL A 804 -50.08 -10.04 -19.93
N LEU A 805 -49.29 -10.34 -18.89
CA LEU A 805 -48.01 -11.05 -19.05
C LEU A 805 -48.18 -12.43 -19.71
N ASN A 806 -49.18 -13.20 -19.29
CA ASN A 806 -49.46 -14.52 -19.88
C ASN A 806 -49.85 -14.40 -21.36
N SER A 807 -50.67 -13.40 -21.73
CA SER A 807 -51.04 -13.16 -23.13
C SER A 807 -49.81 -12.92 -24.01
N GLU A 808 -48.86 -12.12 -23.54
CA GLU A 808 -47.63 -11.82 -24.28
C GLU A 808 -46.68 -13.03 -24.36
N ILE A 809 -46.55 -13.80 -23.27
CA ILE A 809 -45.79 -15.07 -23.28
C ILE A 809 -46.38 -16.04 -24.29
N GLU A 810 -47.71 -16.15 -24.31
CA GLU A 810 -48.44 -17.00 -25.23
C GLU A 810 -48.29 -16.54 -26.68
N GLU A 811 -48.39 -15.23 -26.95
CA GLU A 811 -48.13 -14.68 -28.29
C GLU A 811 -46.71 -14.99 -28.75
N MET A 812 -45.71 -14.80 -27.88
CA MET A 812 -44.32 -15.14 -28.18
C MET A 812 -44.15 -16.63 -28.50
N LEU A 813 -44.74 -17.54 -27.72
CA LEU A 813 -44.70 -18.98 -27.97
C LEU A 813 -45.47 -19.40 -29.22
N ASP A 814 -46.54 -18.68 -29.57
CA ASP A 814 -47.35 -18.91 -30.77
C ASP A 814 -46.61 -18.48 -32.04
N GLN A 815 -45.96 -17.31 -32.03
CA GLN A 815 -45.17 -16.81 -33.16
C GLN A 815 -43.96 -17.72 -33.45
N LYS A 816 -43.24 -18.11 -32.40
CA LYS A 816 -42.12 -19.05 -32.50
C LYS A 816 -41.98 -19.82 -31.18
N PHE A 817 -42.12 -21.14 -31.25
CA PHE A 817 -41.99 -21.95 -30.07
C PHE A 817 -40.52 -21.97 -29.60
N HIS A 818 -40.29 -21.51 -28.38
CA HIS A 818 -38.98 -21.42 -27.75
C HIS A 818 -38.91 -22.40 -26.57
N SER A 819 -38.51 -23.65 -26.85
CA SER A 819 -38.50 -24.73 -25.86
C SER A 819 -37.68 -24.44 -24.61
N GLU A 820 -36.55 -23.75 -24.71
CA GLU A 820 -35.74 -23.37 -23.55
C GLU A 820 -36.50 -22.45 -22.57
N ILE A 821 -37.18 -21.42 -23.08
CA ILE A 821 -37.93 -20.49 -22.24
C ILE A 821 -39.17 -21.17 -21.68
N TYR A 822 -39.86 -21.99 -22.48
CA TYR A 822 -40.97 -22.78 -21.99
C TYR A 822 -40.54 -23.71 -20.85
N ASP A 823 -39.44 -24.45 -21.01
CA ASP A 823 -38.86 -25.30 -19.94
C ASP A 823 -38.57 -24.49 -18.67
N ASP A 824 -37.93 -23.32 -18.81
CA ASP A 824 -37.64 -22.41 -17.70
C ASP A 824 -38.92 -21.97 -16.96
N LEU A 825 -39.95 -21.52 -17.71
CA LEU A 825 -41.24 -21.09 -17.15
C LEU A 825 -41.94 -22.19 -16.35
N ILE A 826 -41.93 -23.41 -16.87
CA ILE A 826 -42.56 -24.56 -16.20
C ILE A 826 -41.78 -24.96 -14.94
N ARG A 827 -40.45 -25.07 -15.02
CA ARG A 827 -39.61 -25.45 -13.87
C ARG A 827 -39.72 -24.44 -12.74
N MET A 828 -39.84 -23.17 -13.09
CA MET A 828 -40.01 -22.07 -12.14
C MET A 828 -41.45 -21.94 -11.64
N LYS A 829 -42.37 -22.81 -12.09
CA LYS A 829 -43.81 -22.82 -11.76
C LYS A 829 -44.52 -21.50 -12.09
N LEU A 830 -44.05 -20.81 -13.14
CA LEU A 830 -44.60 -19.55 -13.60
C LEU A 830 -45.72 -19.72 -14.63
N TYR A 831 -45.72 -20.85 -15.34
CA TYR A 831 -46.72 -21.19 -16.34
C TYR A 831 -47.25 -22.60 -16.10
N ASP A 832 -48.54 -22.81 -16.37
CA ASP A 832 -49.17 -24.13 -16.25
C ASP A 832 -48.97 -24.90 -17.55
N TYR A 833 -48.27 -26.03 -17.50
CA TYR A 833 -47.95 -26.84 -18.67
C TYR A 833 -49.20 -27.35 -19.41
N ARG A 834 -50.36 -27.39 -18.74
CA ARG A 834 -51.64 -27.83 -19.30
C ARG A 834 -52.33 -26.77 -20.15
N LYS A 835 -51.82 -25.53 -20.15
CA LYS A 835 -52.35 -24.45 -20.99
C LYS A 835 -51.85 -24.60 -22.43
N LYS A 836 -52.79 -24.51 -23.38
CA LYS A 836 -52.57 -24.68 -24.83
C LYS A 836 -51.84 -26.01 -25.16
N ASP A 837 -51.35 -26.14 -26.39
CA ASP A 837 -50.66 -27.33 -26.90
C ASP A 837 -49.13 -27.26 -26.76
N TYR A 838 -48.59 -26.30 -26.01
CA TYR A 838 -47.14 -26.06 -25.91
C TYR A 838 -46.37 -27.24 -25.32
N PHE A 839 -46.92 -27.95 -24.33
CA PHE A 839 -46.26 -29.14 -23.79
C PHE A 839 -46.11 -30.24 -24.84
N LYS A 840 -47.12 -30.38 -25.73
CA LYS A 840 -47.05 -31.28 -26.87
C LYS A 840 -45.96 -30.82 -27.86
N ARG A 841 -45.91 -29.53 -28.21
CA ARG A 841 -44.85 -28.98 -29.08
C ARG A 841 -43.45 -29.18 -28.49
N TYR A 842 -43.28 -28.99 -27.19
CA TYR A 842 -42.05 -29.28 -26.47
C TYR A 842 -41.62 -30.74 -26.64
N ILE A 843 -42.53 -31.68 -26.40
CA ILE A 843 -42.28 -33.11 -26.59
C ILE A 843 -41.90 -33.43 -28.04
N GLU A 844 -42.59 -32.85 -29.03
CA GLU A 844 -42.25 -33.05 -30.44
C GLU A 844 -40.85 -32.53 -30.79
N GLU A 845 -40.40 -31.39 -30.24
CA GLU A 845 -39.01 -30.95 -30.40
C GLU A 845 -38.01 -31.93 -29.78
N ILE A 846 -38.31 -32.50 -28.60
CA ILE A 846 -37.46 -33.54 -27.99
C ILE A 846 -37.42 -34.79 -28.88
N LYS A 847 -38.53 -35.18 -29.53
CA LYS A 847 -38.58 -36.32 -30.47
C LYS A 847 -37.76 -36.08 -31.74
N LEU A 848 -37.61 -34.84 -32.16
CA LEU A 848 -36.79 -34.46 -33.32
C LEU A 848 -35.31 -34.28 -32.97
N ASN A 849 -34.99 -34.11 -31.70
CA ASN A 849 -33.63 -33.97 -31.23
C ASN A 849 -32.80 -35.24 -31.53
N ARG A 850 -31.53 -35.07 -31.93
CA ARG A 850 -30.59 -36.17 -32.25
C ARG A 850 -29.29 -36.08 -31.44
N GLU A 851 -29.26 -35.21 -30.44
CA GLU A 851 -28.17 -35.08 -29.49
C GLU A 851 -27.99 -36.41 -28.76
N LYS A 852 -26.77 -36.94 -28.75
CA LYS A 852 -26.46 -38.15 -28.01
C LYS A 852 -26.37 -37.81 -26.52
N GLY A 853 -27.04 -38.56 -25.67
CA GLY A 853 -27.03 -38.33 -24.21
C GLY A 853 -25.80 -38.89 -23.52
N PHE A 854 -26.02 -39.81 -22.59
CA PHE A 854 -24.97 -40.51 -21.85
C PHE A 854 -24.18 -41.47 -22.74
N LYS A 855 -22.83 -41.37 -22.75
CA LYS A 855 -21.96 -42.22 -23.59
C LYS A 855 -21.78 -43.66 -23.09
N ASN A 856 -22.38 -44.01 -21.95
CA ASN A 856 -22.07 -45.25 -21.25
C ASN A 856 -20.60 -45.36 -20.79
N GLU A 857 -19.96 -44.22 -20.54
CA GLU A 857 -18.55 -44.10 -20.13
C GLU A 857 -18.43 -43.24 -18.88
N PHE A 858 -17.39 -43.52 -18.08
CA PHE A 858 -17.05 -42.76 -16.88
C PHE A 858 -15.60 -42.28 -16.94
N LYS A 859 -15.35 -41.01 -16.61
CA LYS A 859 -13.99 -40.46 -16.43
C LYS A 859 -13.85 -39.96 -15.01
N GLU A 860 -12.84 -40.46 -14.30
CA GLU A 860 -12.59 -40.13 -12.88
C GLU A 860 -13.84 -40.34 -11.99
N GLY A 861 -14.61 -41.40 -12.27
CA GLY A 861 -15.83 -41.73 -11.53
C GLY A 861 -17.06 -40.88 -11.88
N LYS A 862 -16.98 -39.96 -12.84
CA LYS A 862 -18.12 -39.15 -13.29
C LYS A 862 -18.67 -39.63 -14.65
N PRO A 863 -19.99 -39.68 -14.82
CA PRO A 863 -20.62 -40.06 -16.08
C PRO A 863 -20.31 -39.05 -17.19
N ILE A 864 -19.99 -39.52 -18.39
CA ILE A 864 -19.74 -38.67 -19.56
C ILE A 864 -21.01 -38.53 -20.39
N PHE A 865 -21.47 -37.30 -20.56
CA PHE A 865 -22.57 -36.95 -21.45
C PHE A 865 -22.03 -36.22 -22.69
N GLU A 866 -22.49 -36.60 -23.89
CA GLU A 866 -22.32 -35.77 -25.11
C GLU A 866 -23.33 -34.62 -25.13
N GLY A 867 -24.48 -34.84 -24.50
CA GLY A 867 -25.61 -33.94 -24.49
C GLY A 867 -26.55 -34.17 -23.32
N HIS A 868 -27.39 -33.17 -23.05
CA HIS A 868 -28.22 -33.15 -21.85
C HIS A 868 -29.71 -32.91 -22.13
N THR A 869 -30.11 -32.78 -23.39
CA THR A 869 -31.50 -32.42 -23.72
C THR A 869 -32.50 -33.45 -23.19
N PHE A 870 -32.31 -34.73 -23.53
CA PHE A 870 -33.22 -35.78 -23.09
C PHE A 870 -33.16 -36.00 -21.56
N TYR A 871 -31.97 -35.93 -20.97
CA TYR A 871 -31.80 -36.04 -19.52
C TYR A 871 -32.58 -34.94 -18.77
N ARG A 872 -32.49 -33.69 -19.24
CA ARG A 872 -33.28 -32.56 -18.70
C ARG A 872 -34.77 -32.78 -18.89
N PHE A 873 -35.19 -33.32 -20.02
CA PHE A 873 -36.58 -33.68 -20.29
C PHE A 873 -37.12 -34.69 -19.28
N ILE A 874 -36.36 -35.76 -18.98
CA ILE A 874 -36.74 -36.75 -17.95
C ILE A 874 -36.91 -36.10 -16.58
N ILE A 875 -36.01 -35.19 -16.19
CA ILE A 875 -36.16 -34.42 -14.95
C ILE A 875 -37.47 -33.62 -14.97
N LEU A 876 -37.81 -32.97 -16.09
CA LEU A 876 -39.06 -32.22 -16.20
C LEU A 876 -40.29 -33.12 -16.03
N LEU A 877 -40.32 -34.28 -16.71
CA LEU A 877 -41.42 -35.24 -16.58
C LEU A 877 -41.60 -35.70 -15.13
N ASN A 878 -40.50 -35.89 -14.39
CA ASN A 878 -40.54 -36.23 -12.97
C ASN A 878 -41.04 -35.08 -12.09
N ILE A 879 -40.63 -33.84 -12.37
CA ILE A 879 -41.13 -32.64 -11.67
C ILE A 879 -42.64 -32.49 -11.85
N LEU A 880 -43.12 -32.71 -13.08
CA LEU A 880 -44.53 -32.58 -13.45
C LEU A 880 -45.38 -33.82 -13.12
N GLN A 881 -44.74 -34.93 -12.74
CA GLN A 881 -45.38 -36.23 -12.48
C GLN A 881 -46.22 -36.71 -13.67
N ILE A 882 -45.67 -36.61 -14.88
CA ILE A 882 -46.34 -37.08 -16.10
C ILE A 882 -46.43 -38.61 -16.08
N ASP A 883 -47.61 -39.14 -16.39
CA ASP A 883 -47.82 -40.58 -16.56
C ASP A 883 -46.95 -41.10 -17.72
N ARG A 884 -46.12 -42.10 -17.42
CA ARG A 884 -45.19 -42.73 -18.37
C ARG A 884 -45.91 -43.53 -19.46
N LYS A 885 -47.21 -43.81 -19.27
CA LYS A 885 -48.10 -44.44 -20.26
C LYS A 885 -48.82 -43.46 -21.18
N SER A 886 -48.58 -42.16 -21.01
CA SER A 886 -49.22 -41.14 -21.84
C SER A 886 -48.87 -41.33 -23.31
N GLU A 887 -49.89 -41.30 -24.19
CA GLU A 887 -49.69 -41.37 -25.64
C GLU A 887 -48.77 -40.25 -26.18
N LEU A 888 -48.65 -39.13 -25.45
CA LEU A 888 -47.73 -38.04 -25.79
C LEU A 888 -46.27 -38.52 -25.83
N LEU A 889 -45.91 -39.49 -24.99
CA LEU A 889 -44.57 -40.03 -24.86
C LEU A 889 -44.25 -41.16 -25.85
N ASN A 890 -45.16 -41.47 -26.79
CA ASN A 890 -44.89 -42.43 -27.86
C ASN A 890 -43.98 -41.83 -28.95
N GLY A 891 -43.17 -42.65 -29.63
CA GLY A 891 -42.39 -42.25 -30.82
C GLY A 891 -40.96 -41.76 -30.55
N PHE A 892 -40.34 -42.20 -29.45
CA PHE A 892 -38.90 -41.99 -29.18
C PHE A 892 -38.04 -43.15 -29.69
N ASP A 893 -38.08 -43.42 -31.00
CA ASP A 893 -37.45 -44.64 -31.56
C ASP A 893 -35.91 -44.58 -31.65
N HIS A 894 -35.34 -43.38 -31.54
CA HIS A 894 -33.93 -43.09 -31.79
C HIS A 894 -33.10 -42.92 -30.50
N ILE A 895 -33.72 -43.01 -29.32
CA ILE A 895 -33.04 -42.81 -28.04
C ILE A 895 -32.25 -44.07 -27.63
N SER A 896 -31.17 -43.87 -26.87
CA SER A 896 -30.31 -44.95 -26.38
C SER A 896 -31.01 -45.86 -25.37
N GLU A 897 -30.46 -47.04 -25.10
CA GLU A 897 -31.01 -47.97 -24.09
C GLU A 897 -31.08 -47.34 -22.68
N PHE A 898 -30.10 -46.51 -22.31
CA PHE A 898 -30.12 -45.73 -21.07
C PHE A 898 -31.32 -44.78 -21.01
N GLU A 899 -31.61 -44.09 -22.11
CA GLU A 899 -32.71 -43.13 -22.21
C GLU A 899 -34.07 -43.83 -22.24
N LYS A 900 -34.19 -45.00 -22.91
CA LYS A 900 -35.39 -45.84 -22.85
C LYS A 900 -35.71 -46.27 -21.41
N TRP A 901 -34.68 -46.68 -20.68
CA TRP A 901 -34.82 -47.01 -19.26
C TRP A 901 -35.28 -45.79 -18.44
N LEU A 902 -34.65 -44.62 -18.62
CA LEU A 902 -35.07 -43.40 -17.92
C LEU A 902 -36.49 -42.93 -18.28
N LEU A 903 -36.94 -43.16 -19.51
CA LEU A 903 -38.27 -42.75 -19.98
C LEU A 903 -39.38 -43.55 -19.31
N ASN A 904 -39.22 -44.88 -19.24
CA ASN A 904 -40.21 -45.78 -18.65
C ASN A 904 -39.54 -46.94 -17.87
N PRO A 905 -39.01 -46.67 -16.66
CA PRO A 905 -38.24 -47.64 -15.89
C PRO A 905 -39.08 -48.81 -15.35
N ASN A 906 -40.42 -48.67 -15.30
CA ASN A 906 -41.31 -49.74 -14.83
C ASN A 906 -41.55 -50.83 -15.88
N GLU A 907 -41.48 -50.47 -17.17
CA GLU A 907 -41.74 -51.38 -18.29
C GLU A 907 -40.46 -51.73 -19.07
N TYR A 908 -39.30 -51.23 -18.61
CA TYR A 908 -38.01 -51.52 -19.22
C TYR A 908 -37.61 -52.99 -19.06
N ASP A 909 -37.00 -53.59 -20.09
CA ASP A 909 -36.44 -54.94 -19.99
C ASP A 909 -35.07 -54.89 -19.28
N TYR A 910 -35.09 -55.23 -17.99
CA TYR A 910 -33.89 -55.22 -17.14
C TYR A 910 -32.80 -56.22 -17.54
N LYS A 911 -33.04 -57.09 -18.53
CA LYS A 911 -31.96 -57.87 -19.16
C LYS A 911 -30.93 -57.00 -19.87
N ASN A 912 -31.34 -55.83 -20.37
CA ASN A 912 -30.48 -54.86 -21.06
C ASN A 912 -30.00 -53.73 -20.13
N PHE A 913 -30.38 -53.78 -18.85
CA PHE A 913 -30.04 -52.75 -17.87
C PHE A 913 -28.60 -52.92 -17.37
N ASN A 914 -27.89 -51.79 -17.25
CA ASN A 914 -26.57 -51.74 -16.62
C ASN A 914 -26.68 -50.99 -15.28
N ALA A 915 -26.36 -51.65 -14.17
CA ALA A 915 -26.46 -51.06 -12.84
C ALA A 915 -25.60 -49.79 -12.66
N LYS A 916 -24.52 -49.62 -13.42
CA LYS A 916 -23.70 -48.39 -13.41
C LYS A 916 -24.47 -47.17 -13.93
N TRP A 917 -25.57 -47.35 -14.67
CA TRP A 917 -26.45 -46.25 -15.09
C TRP A 917 -27.04 -45.45 -13.93
N ILE A 918 -27.14 -46.03 -12.74
CA ILE A 918 -27.60 -45.31 -11.55
C ILE A 918 -26.68 -44.14 -11.19
N LEU A 919 -25.37 -44.29 -11.43
CA LEU A 919 -24.40 -43.22 -11.23
C LEU A 919 -24.62 -42.06 -12.22
N ALA A 920 -25.11 -42.38 -13.43
CA ALA A 920 -25.49 -41.38 -14.43
C ALA A 920 -26.87 -40.76 -14.14
N ALA A 921 -27.75 -41.48 -13.44
CA ALA A 921 -29.10 -41.05 -13.05
C ALA A 921 -29.17 -40.41 -11.65
N ASP A 922 -28.03 -40.08 -11.04
CA ASP A 922 -27.89 -39.53 -9.69
C ASP A 922 -28.41 -38.08 -9.60
N ASN A 923 -29.74 -37.95 -9.70
CA ASN A 923 -30.49 -36.71 -9.56
C ASN A 923 -31.74 -36.96 -8.71
N VAL A 924 -32.00 -36.08 -7.75
CA VAL A 924 -33.09 -36.25 -6.77
C VAL A 924 -34.48 -36.51 -7.38
N TYR A 925 -34.80 -35.90 -8.52
CA TYR A 925 -36.11 -36.10 -9.17
C TYR A 925 -36.19 -37.42 -9.93
N ILE A 926 -35.08 -37.88 -10.48
CA ILE A 926 -34.99 -39.17 -11.17
C ILE A 926 -34.98 -40.30 -10.14
N LEU A 927 -34.09 -40.24 -9.15
CA LEU A 927 -34.00 -41.26 -8.11
C LEU A 927 -35.32 -41.46 -7.38
N LYS A 928 -36.04 -40.36 -7.08
CA LYS A 928 -37.38 -40.43 -6.47
C LYS A 928 -38.38 -41.22 -7.31
N SER A 929 -38.31 -41.18 -8.65
CA SER A 929 -39.22 -41.93 -9.52
C SER A 929 -38.80 -43.38 -9.74
N LEU A 930 -37.56 -43.74 -9.38
CA LEU A 930 -37.04 -45.11 -9.44
C LEU A 930 -37.33 -45.93 -8.18
N LYS A 931 -37.78 -45.28 -7.11
CA LYS A 931 -38.05 -45.91 -5.81
C LYS A 931 -39.07 -47.04 -5.92
N GLY A 932 -38.76 -48.20 -5.33
CA GLY A 932 -39.66 -49.35 -5.23
C GLY A 932 -39.81 -50.20 -6.49
N ILE A 933 -39.07 -49.90 -7.57
CA ILE A 933 -39.10 -50.68 -8.81
C ILE A 933 -38.37 -52.01 -8.58
N LYS A 934 -39.13 -53.10 -8.32
CA LYS A 934 -38.56 -54.41 -7.96
C LYS A 934 -37.51 -54.95 -8.94
N PRO A 935 -37.73 -54.92 -10.28
CA PRO A 935 -36.72 -55.39 -11.23
C PRO A 935 -35.40 -54.60 -11.16
N LEU A 936 -35.47 -53.29 -10.93
CA LEU A 936 -34.29 -52.43 -10.71
C LEU A 936 -33.56 -52.84 -9.44
N ILE A 937 -34.28 -52.88 -8.31
CA ILE A 937 -33.72 -53.23 -6.99
C ILE A 937 -32.96 -54.56 -7.08
N ASN A 938 -33.58 -55.59 -7.66
CA ASN A 938 -32.95 -56.90 -7.81
C ASN A 938 -31.69 -56.86 -8.69
N SER A 939 -31.72 -56.09 -9.80
CA SER A 939 -30.58 -55.96 -10.70
C SER A 939 -29.39 -55.27 -10.03
N VAL A 940 -29.67 -54.23 -9.24
CA VAL A 940 -28.66 -53.48 -8.49
C VAL A 940 -28.10 -54.28 -7.32
N GLU A 941 -28.96 -54.98 -6.58
CA GLU A 941 -28.54 -55.86 -5.49
C GLU A 941 -27.64 -56.99 -6.02
N THR A 942 -27.98 -57.56 -7.18
CA THR A 942 -27.16 -58.59 -7.83
C THR A 942 -25.80 -58.03 -8.24
N GLU A 943 -25.76 -56.84 -8.85
CA GLU A 943 -24.48 -56.19 -9.20
C GLU A 943 -23.64 -55.89 -7.96
N LEU A 944 -24.23 -55.31 -6.91
CA LEU A 944 -23.49 -54.97 -5.67
C LEU A 944 -22.92 -56.21 -4.96
N LYS A 945 -23.54 -57.38 -5.14
CA LYS A 945 -23.01 -58.67 -4.68
C LYS A 945 -21.84 -59.17 -5.54
N LEU A 946 -21.81 -58.82 -6.83
CA LEU A 946 -20.74 -59.19 -7.77
C LEU A 946 -19.54 -58.23 -7.69
N GLU A 947 -19.78 -56.92 -7.82
CA GLU A 947 -18.79 -55.85 -7.78
C GLU A 947 -19.31 -54.72 -6.87
N PHE A 948 -18.79 -54.63 -5.65
CA PHE A 948 -19.21 -53.59 -4.71
C PHE A 948 -18.80 -52.19 -5.17
N ASN A 949 -19.76 -51.27 -5.25
CA ASN A 949 -19.52 -49.84 -5.48
C ASN A 949 -20.20 -49.01 -4.38
N ALA A 950 -19.41 -48.24 -3.63
CA ALA A 950 -19.89 -47.50 -2.47
C ALA A 950 -21.01 -46.48 -2.80
N ARG A 951 -20.93 -45.78 -3.94
CA ARG A 951 -21.94 -44.79 -4.34
C ARG A 951 -23.22 -45.46 -4.81
N ILE A 952 -23.14 -46.56 -5.57
CA ILE A 952 -24.32 -47.34 -5.96
C ILE A 952 -25.01 -47.90 -4.72
N ALA A 953 -24.25 -48.41 -3.73
CA ALA A 953 -24.80 -48.91 -2.47
C ALA A 953 -25.53 -47.81 -1.69
N GLU A 954 -24.96 -46.60 -1.61
CA GLU A 954 -25.61 -45.45 -0.98
C GLU A 954 -26.97 -45.14 -1.64
N ILE A 955 -27.00 -45.01 -2.96
CA ILE A 955 -28.24 -44.72 -3.72
C ILE A 955 -29.25 -45.86 -3.55
N TYR A 956 -28.79 -47.12 -3.59
CA TYR A 956 -29.63 -48.29 -3.40
C TYR A 956 -30.41 -48.24 -2.07
N TYR A 957 -29.71 -48.03 -0.95
CA TYR A 957 -30.35 -48.02 0.37
C TYR A 957 -31.15 -46.75 0.66
N LYS A 958 -30.70 -45.61 0.15
CA LYS A 958 -31.29 -44.30 0.47
C LYS A 958 -32.48 -43.97 -0.42
N ASP A 959 -32.38 -44.28 -1.71
CA ASP A 959 -33.27 -43.74 -2.73
C ASP A 959 -34.08 -44.82 -3.47
N LEU A 960 -33.58 -46.05 -3.60
CA LEU A 960 -34.27 -47.12 -4.35
C LEU A 960 -35.17 -48.01 -3.48
N LEU A 961 -34.75 -48.37 -2.27
CA LEU A 961 -35.58 -49.06 -1.27
C LEU A 961 -36.59 -48.07 -0.65
#